data_AF-A0A2E9QA82-F1
#
_entry.id   AF-A0A2E9QA82-F1
#
_cell.length_a   1.000
_cell.length_b   1.000
_cell.length_c   1.000
_cell.angle_alpha   90.00
_cell.angle_beta   90.00
_cell.angle_gamma   90.00
#
_symmetry.space_group_name_H-M   'P 1'
#
loop_
_entity.id
_entity.type
_entity.pdbx_description
1 polymer ?
#
loop_
_entity_poly.entity_id
_entity_poly.type
_entity_poly.pdbx_seq_one_letter_code
_entity_poly.pdbx_strand_id
1 'polypeptide(L)'
;MASTETSTDAKAISREDGNVFYRDGAGANSILGEGSDGKDLDFTRPVQVARDIFWVGIYLENDPFQCHPYFINNGRESILIDPGSMLQRQDIIKKIEMACDLRDIKYIILHHQDPDLCAAVPYLEKLIDRPDLQIVTHSRMSVLIKHYGLQSGYYNIDQNDFQLKAGNRLLQFYTTPYCHSPGAFVTYDQETKVLFSGDIFGGLEDSWHFLADENYFQHIEGFHMAYMPSRDILNYALRKIESLDIELIAPQHGSIIQKKYIPGLLEKMKQMECGLYIDRKYSQDLMRTIEKLNNLQTEFEVSLDEIKKLKRNQDGDYFLTTLLMKPLMNELNESQIVPTDCVLIQKKAFLFKEKFQHLGGDFNMTGQIEFSGKPYVMFFNGDGMGKSMQGAGGALVMGTVLNSIMSRISSTTRVEMRSPEQWLRDCYEEIQTIFLSFDGAMMFSGILGLVNEQSGELLYINAEHPFLILYRNGKASFVDKELTMRKFGSPSEFGFTIQRFQLEPGDVLFAGSDGKDDLNLKPGSAHPEINYDYGLILKQVEKSKGNLRSLVKSLYNVGEPTDDLSLIRVGFREEGHRSADHSIDDDLIYKLKISSFIRNRNYEKALELMEGDSEKQNEEILMYRGYCLIREKRYLKSLKYLTRAIQLKPDYFPALKYAGMSHYLLGNYRKSEQYWSHAMKIKPADKFLKKRYPQLLNRLEKQKVLLGKKQLE
;
A
#
# COMPACT_ATOMS: atom_id res chain seq x y z
N MET A 1 92.27 -13.17 -21.36
CA MET A 1 92.98 -13.64 -20.15
C MET A 1 92.76 -12.57 -19.10
N ALA A 2 91.69 -12.69 -18.29
CA ALA A 2 91.71 -13.12 -16.87
C ALA A 2 92.51 -12.14 -15.97
N SER A 3 92.05 -11.60 -14.83
CA SER A 3 90.79 -11.63 -14.05
C SER A 3 90.98 -10.67 -12.85
N THR A 4 89.90 -10.00 -12.40
CA THR A 4 89.55 -9.50 -11.03
C THR A 4 90.53 -8.56 -10.28
N GLU A 5 90.15 -7.43 -9.66
CA GLU A 5 89.06 -7.12 -8.69
C GLU A 5 88.67 -5.63 -8.69
N THR A 6 87.48 -5.35 -8.15
CA THR A 6 86.75 -4.07 -8.04
C THR A 6 87.05 -3.27 -6.76
N SER A 7 87.08 -1.93 -6.84
CA SER A 7 86.45 -1.03 -5.86
C SER A 7 86.23 0.38 -6.44
N THR A 8 85.12 1.00 -6.06
CA THR A 8 84.68 2.36 -6.41
C THR A 8 84.36 3.10 -5.12
N ASP A 9 84.94 4.29 -4.93
CA ASP A 9 84.56 5.24 -3.88
C ASP A 9 84.53 6.67 -4.44
N ALA A 10 83.37 7.33 -4.34
CA ALA A 10 83.19 8.76 -4.58
C ALA A 10 82.59 9.41 -3.32
N LYS A 11 83.30 10.40 -2.79
CA LYS A 11 83.09 11.06 -1.49
C LYS A 11 81.85 11.96 -1.46
N ALA A 12 81.07 11.81 -0.39
CA ALA A 12 80.08 12.75 0.10
C ALA A 12 80.73 13.78 1.07
N ILE A 13 80.22 15.02 1.09
CA ILE A 13 80.50 16.00 2.14
C ILE A 13 79.17 16.64 2.61
N SER A 14 78.85 16.28 3.86
CA SER A 14 78.01 16.89 4.91
C SER A 14 77.22 18.18 4.67
N ARG A 15 75.93 18.13 5.05
CA ARG A 15 75.29 19.14 5.92
C ARG A 15 74.82 18.42 7.19
N GLU A 16 75.56 18.64 8.26
CA GLU A 16 75.14 18.33 9.63
C GLU A 16 74.43 19.58 10.17
N ASP A 17 73.18 19.41 10.60
CA ASP A 17 72.66 19.98 11.85
C ASP A 17 71.35 19.24 12.14
N GLY A 18 71.45 18.29 13.07
CA GLY A 18 70.37 17.42 13.48
C GLY A 18 69.36 18.16 14.36
N ASN A 19 68.09 17.97 14.03
CA ASN A 19 67.02 17.81 15.01
C ASN A 19 65.92 16.96 14.38
N VAL A 20 66.17 15.65 14.37
CA VAL A 20 65.18 14.61 14.10
C VAL A 20 64.38 14.43 15.39
N PHE A 21 63.17 14.95 15.46
CA PHE A 21 62.16 14.50 16.42
C PHE A 21 61.15 13.60 15.70
N TYR A 22 61.61 12.43 15.24
CA TYR A 22 60.74 11.27 15.07
C TYR A 22 60.87 10.44 16.34
N ARG A 23 59.86 10.49 17.21
CA ARG A 23 59.72 9.46 18.25
C ARG A 23 59.21 8.21 17.56
N ASP A 24 60.08 7.22 17.40
CA ASP A 24 59.69 5.84 17.14
C ASP A 24 58.89 5.34 18.35
N GLY A 25 57.57 5.41 18.23
CA GLY A 25 56.60 4.90 19.20
C GLY A 25 55.54 4.09 18.47
N ALA A 26 55.83 2.82 18.18
CA ALA A 26 54.80 1.87 17.80
C ALA A 26 53.87 1.66 19.01
N GLY A 27 52.64 2.19 18.95
CA GLY A 27 51.59 1.81 19.89
C GLY A 27 50.57 2.87 20.33
N ALA A 28 50.69 4.15 19.98
CA ALA A 28 49.70 5.17 20.35
C ALA A 28 49.25 6.00 19.13
N ASN A 29 47.95 5.97 18.80
CA ASN A 29 47.38 6.75 17.69
C ASN A 29 47.23 8.25 18.00
N SER A 30 47.33 8.65 19.27
CA SER A 30 47.36 10.04 19.73
C SER A 30 48.77 10.35 20.28
N ILE A 31 49.46 11.31 19.66
CA ILE A 31 50.80 11.77 20.11
C ILE A 31 50.67 12.75 21.28
N LEU A 32 49.47 13.30 21.49
CA LEU A 32 49.08 14.06 22.67
C LEU A 32 48.69 13.06 23.75
N GLY A 33 49.57 12.82 24.74
CA GLY A 33 49.33 11.83 25.80
C GLY A 33 48.05 12.12 26.60
N GLU A 34 47.40 11.08 27.12
CA GLU A 34 46.30 11.21 28.07
C GLU A 34 46.82 11.93 29.33
N GLY A 35 46.63 13.25 29.41
CA GLY A 35 47.04 14.10 30.54
C GLY A 35 48.01 15.25 30.22
N SER A 36 48.38 15.49 28.96
CA SER A 36 49.13 16.71 28.61
C SER A 36 48.19 17.90 28.37
N ASP A 37 48.23 18.91 29.23
CA ASP A 37 47.42 20.16 29.13
C ASP A 37 47.80 21.07 27.95
N GLY A 38 48.63 20.63 27.00
CA GLY A 38 49.09 21.43 25.86
C GLY A 38 49.97 22.64 26.20
N LYS A 39 50.24 22.91 27.48
CA LYS A 39 50.98 24.09 27.98
C LYS A 39 52.45 24.18 27.55
N ASP A 40 53.04 23.07 27.10
CA ASP A 40 54.45 23.00 26.64
C ASP A 40 54.58 22.92 25.10
N LEU A 41 53.52 23.20 24.34
CA LEU A 41 53.55 23.14 22.87
C LEU A 41 54.12 24.43 22.26
N ASP A 42 55.06 24.28 21.33
CA ASP A 42 55.59 25.40 20.54
C ASP A 42 54.70 25.65 19.32
N PHE A 43 53.78 26.62 19.45
CA PHE A 43 52.86 27.02 18.39
C PHE A 43 53.51 27.87 17.29
N THR A 44 54.82 28.16 17.35
CA THR A 44 55.52 28.80 16.22
C THR A 44 55.86 27.81 15.11
N ARG A 45 55.76 26.50 15.39
CA ARG A 45 56.04 25.39 14.47
C ARG A 45 54.76 24.61 14.14
N PRO A 46 54.79 23.69 13.15
CA PRO A 46 53.74 22.70 12.96
C PRO A 46 53.57 21.84 14.22
N VAL A 47 52.34 21.71 14.70
CA VAL A 47 52.03 20.92 15.89
C VAL A 47 51.46 19.59 15.44
N GLN A 48 52.14 18.48 15.75
CA GLN A 48 51.66 17.15 15.37
C GLN A 48 50.50 16.72 16.27
N VAL A 49 49.34 16.44 15.67
CA VAL A 49 48.11 16.07 16.41
C VAL A 49 47.80 14.57 16.30
N ALA A 50 48.27 13.92 15.24
CA ALA A 50 48.24 12.48 15.04
C ALA A 50 49.37 12.06 14.09
N ARG A 51 49.52 10.75 13.82
CA ARG A 51 50.57 10.24 12.93
C ARG A 51 50.50 10.91 11.55
N ASP A 52 51.57 11.62 11.20
CA ASP A 52 51.75 12.44 10.01
C ASP A 52 50.68 13.53 9.77
N ILE A 53 49.89 13.89 10.80
CA ILE A 53 48.90 14.97 10.75
C ILE A 53 49.36 16.11 11.65
N PHE A 54 49.42 17.30 11.08
CA PHE A 54 49.90 18.52 11.73
C PHE A 54 48.84 19.61 11.69
N TRP A 55 48.67 20.31 12.80
CA TRP A 55 48.03 21.62 12.81
C TRP A 55 49.04 22.67 12.36
N VAL A 56 48.67 23.46 11.35
CA VAL A 56 49.53 24.49 10.74
C VAL A 56 48.91 25.89 10.84
N GLY A 57 47.95 26.08 11.75
CA GLY A 57 47.28 27.35 11.99
C GLY A 57 48.10 28.34 12.81
N ILE A 58 47.51 29.48 13.12
CA ILE A 58 48.08 30.49 14.03
C ILE A 58 46.97 31.04 14.92
N TYR A 59 47.31 31.31 16.18
CA TYR A 59 46.43 32.06 17.07
C TYR A 59 46.41 33.53 16.66
N LEU A 60 45.24 34.02 16.26
CA LEU A 60 45.01 35.43 15.95
C LEU A 60 44.56 36.16 17.22
N GLU A 61 45.40 37.05 17.73
CA GLU A 61 45.10 37.79 18.96
C GLU A 61 43.84 38.67 18.79
N ASN A 62 42.89 38.57 19.72
CA ASN A 62 41.60 39.26 19.72
C ASN A 62 40.61 38.85 18.62
N ASP A 63 40.83 37.70 17.97
CA ASP A 63 39.84 37.11 17.06
C ASP A 63 39.06 35.99 17.77
N PRO A 64 37.74 36.14 18.04
CA PRO A 64 36.96 35.07 18.65
C PRO A 64 36.70 33.88 17.71
N PHE A 65 37.05 34.00 16.42
CA PHE A 65 36.78 33.02 15.37
C PHE A 65 38.08 32.46 14.78
N GLN A 66 38.77 31.66 15.60
CA GLN A 66 40.04 31.02 15.22
C GLN A 66 39.83 29.98 14.12
N CYS A 67 40.65 30.01 13.06
CA CYS A 67 40.60 29.06 11.95
C CYS A 67 41.78 28.08 12.01
N HIS A 68 41.50 26.78 11.85
CA HIS A 68 42.43 25.67 12.03
C HIS A 68 42.69 24.92 10.73
N PRO A 69 43.72 25.31 9.97
CA PRO A 69 44.21 24.52 8.85
C PRO A 69 45.02 23.32 9.34
N TYR A 70 44.80 22.18 8.69
CA TYR A 70 45.51 20.94 8.97
C TYR A 70 46.29 20.46 7.75
N PHE A 71 47.44 19.84 7.99
CA PHE A 71 48.32 19.32 6.97
C PHE A 71 48.61 17.84 7.22
N ILE A 72 48.39 17.01 6.21
CA ILE A 72 48.75 15.59 6.24
C ILE A 72 49.99 15.39 5.37
N ASN A 73 51.11 15.05 6.00
CA ASN A 73 52.34 14.74 5.30
C ASN A 73 52.26 13.32 4.72
N ASN A 74 52.27 13.22 3.39
CA ASN A 74 52.13 11.96 2.67
C ASN A 74 53.05 11.94 1.44
N GLY A 75 54.26 12.49 1.58
CA GLY A 75 55.21 12.67 0.50
C GLY A 75 54.61 13.51 -0.64
N ARG A 76 54.83 13.13 -1.90
CA ARG A 76 54.34 13.88 -3.08
C ARG A 76 52.83 13.94 -3.26
N GLU A 77 52.08 13.25 -2.40
CA GLU A 77 50.61 13.26 -2.37
C GLU A 77 50.09 13.80 -1.04
N SER A 78 50.79 14.80 -0.48
CA SER A 78 50.39 15.47 0.76
C SER A 78 49.10 16.27 0.58
N ILE A 79 48.40 16.46 1.70
CA ILE A 79 47.02 16.99 1.72
C ILE A 79 46.96 18.18 2.66
N LEU A 80 46.43 19.29 2.18
CA LEU A 80 46.12 20.47 2.98
C LEU A 80 44.61 20.56 3.17
N ILE A 81 44.15 20.76 4.39
CA ILE A 81 42.73 20.76 4.76
C ILE A 81 42.38 22.13 5.31
N ASP A 82 41.33 22.75 4.75
CA ASP A 82 40.78 24.05 5.13
C ASP A 82 41.88 25.11 5.37
N PRO A 83 42.64 25.50 4.34
CA PRO A 83 43.89 26.25 4.43
C PRO A 83 43.77 27.71 4.93
N GLY A 84 42.61 28.10 5.42
CA GLY A 84 42.42 29.37 6.10
C GLY A 84 42.19 30.57 5.18
N SER A 85 42.12 31.73 5.82
CA SER A 85 41.85 33.02 5.18
C SER A 85 43.15 33.70 4.73
N MET A 86 43.01 34.80 4.00
CA MET A 86 44.16 35.63 3.62
C MET A 86 44.92 36.20 4.82
N LEU A 87 44.32 36.29 6.01
CA LEU A 87 44.95 36.83 7.22
C LEU A 87 46.13 35.95 7.68
N GLN A 88 45.99 34.64 7.60
CA GLN A 88 46.93 33.65 8.16
C GLN A 88 47.90 33.07 7.12
N ARG A 89 47.74 33.44 5.84
CA ARG A 89 48.40 32.80 4.69
C ARG A 89 49.92 32.64 4.84
N GLN A 90 50.61 33.67 5.33
CA GLN A 90 52.08 33.67 5.40
C GLN A 90 52.59 32.70 6.45
N ASP A 91 51.91 32.61 7.58
CA ASP A 91 52.31 31.75 8.69
C ASP A 91 52.02 30.28 8.41
N ILE A 92 50.89 30.00 7.75
CA ILE A 92 50.53 28.67 7.26
C ILE A 92 51.61 28.16 6.30
N ILE A 93 52.02 28.98 5.32
CA ILE A 93 53.08 28.62 4.37
C ILE A 93 54.39 28.31 5.10
N LYS A 94 54.85 29.21 5.98
CA LYS A 94 56.09 29.01 6.74
C LYS A 94 56.06 27.71 7.53
N LYS A 95 54.93 27.40 8.17
CA LYS A 95 54.76 26.15 8.93
C LYS A 95 54.81 24.94 8.01
N ILE A 96 54.14 24.96 6.88
CA ILE A 96 54.20 23.85 5.92
C ILE A 96 55.63 23.67 5.40
N GLU A 97 56.35 24.75 5.05
CA GLU A 97 57.74 24.71 4.58
C GLU A 97 58.72 24.14 5.63
N MET A 98 58.39 24.23 6.93
CA MET A 98 59.14 23.56 8.00
C MET A 98 58.93 22.03 8.00
N ALA A 99 57.82 21.54 7.43
CA ALA A 99 57.44 20.12 7.42
C ALA A 99 57.71 19.43 6.07
N CYS A 100 57.53 20.10 4.93
CA CYS A 100 57.75 19.56 3.58
C CYS A 100 57.96 20.66 2.53
N ASP A 101 58.27 20.29 1.29
CA ASP A 101 58.21 21.21 0.15
C ASP A 101 56.73 21.52 -0.17
N LEU A 102 56.38 22.78 -0.47
CA LEU A 102 55.00 23.13 -0.90
C LEU A 102 54.57 22.34 -2.13
N ARG A 103 55.51 21.98 -3.01
CA ARG A 103 55.28 21.12 -4.16
C ARG A 103 54.92 19.69 -3.77
N ASP A 104 55.00 19.27 -2.52
CA ASP A 104 54.52 17.95 -2.11
C ASP A 104 52.99 17.91 -1.93
N ILE A 105 52.33 19.07 -1.85
CA ILE A 105 50.87 19.20 -1.73
C ILE A 105 50.22 18.89 -3.08
N LYS A 106 49.47 17.79 -3.15
CA LYS A 106 48.69 17.40 -4.34
C LYS A 106 47.21 17.66 -4.17
N TYR A 107 46.70 17.67 -2.94
CA TYR A 107 45.28 17.80 -2.64
C TYR A 107 45.03 18.95 -1.66
N ILE A 108 44.05 19.80 -1.97
CA ILE A 108 43.51 20.78 -1.02
C ILE A 108 42.04 20.42 -0.77
N ILE A 109 41.71 20.02 0.45
CA ILE A 109 40.34 19.71 0.87
C ILE A 109 39.67 20.98 1.41
N LEU A 110 38.47 21.28 0.90
CA LEU A 110 37.64 22.39 1.33
C LEU A 110 36.26 21.83 1.75
N HIS A 111 35.99 21.81 3.06
CA HIS A 111 34.76 21.21 3.60
C HIS A 111 33.49 21.99 3.19
N HIS A 112 33.59 23.30 2.99
CA HIS A 112 32.53 24.15 2.45
C HIS A 112 33.11 25.39 1.74
N GLN A 113 32.29 26.37 1.35
CA GLN A 113 32.70 27.47 0.45
C GLN A 113 33.15 28.78 1.12
N ASP A 114 33.14 28.85 2.44
CA ASP A 114 33.21 30.14 3.14
C ASP A 114 34.63 30.74 3.10
N PRO A 115 34.74 32.08 3.20
CA PRO A 115 35.99 32.78 2.94
C PRO A 115 37.09 32.51 3.97
N ASP A 116 36.72 32.11 5.18
CA ASP A 116 37.62 31.80 6.29
C ASP A 116 38.50 30.57 6.04
N LEU A 117 38.12 29.68 5.11
CA LEU A 117 38.95 28.55 4.66
C LEU A 117 39.30 28.57 3.16
N CYS A 118 38.50 29.24 2.32
CA CYS A 118 38.73 29.24 0.87
C CYS A 118 39.60 30.39 0.36
N ALA A 119 39.64 31.53 1.07
CA ALA A 119 40.20 32.76 0.50
C ALA A 119 41.72 32.71 0.24
N ALA A 120 42.49 31.91 1.00
CA ALA A 120 43.92 31.76 0.77
C ALA A 120 44.28 30.82 -0.39
N VAL A 121 43.34 29.98 -0.83
CA VAL A 121 43.62 28.90 -1.79
C VAL A 121 44.19 29.41 -3.13
N PRO A 122 43.68 30.48 -3.77
CA PRO A 122 44.26 30.97 -5.03
C PRO A 122 45.71 31.46 -4.90
N TYR A 123 46.11 31.88 -3.70
CA TYR A 123 47.48 32.28 -3.41
C TYR A 123 48.38 31.06 -3.21
N LEU A 124 47.91 30.07 -2.45
CA LEU A 124 48.61 28.80 -2.23
C LEU A 124 48.78 28.00 -3.52
N GLU A 125 47.75 27.94 -4.35
CA GLU A 125 47.77 27.31 -5.68
C GLU A 125 48.94 27.82 -6.54
N LYS A 126 49.16 29.14 -6.56
CA LYS A 126 50.27 29.76 -7.31
C LYS A 126 51.65 29.41 -6.76
N LEU A 127 51.77 29.19 -5.45
CA LEU A 127 53.04 28.86 -4.80
C LEU A 127 53.36 27.37 -4.90
N ILE A 128 52.34 26.52 -4.77
CA ILE A 128 52.46 25.07 -4.96
C ILE A 128 52.89 24.77 -6.40
N ASP A 129 52.38 25.53 -7.39
CA ASP A 129 52.82 25.50 -8.80
C ASP A 129 52.91 24.06 -9.35
N ARG A 130 51.80 23.32 -9.23
CA ARG A 130 51.68 21.95 -9.73
C ARG A 130 50.54 21.79 -10.73
N PRO A 131 50.79 21.14 -11.88
CA PRO A 131 49.75 20.93 -12.90
C PRO A 131 48.71 19.89 -12.47
N ASP A 132 49.03 19.01 -11.52
CA ASP A 132 48.17 17.93 -11.03
C ASP A 132 47.54 18.21 -9.66
N LEU A 133 47.62 19.46 -9.17
CA LEU A 133 46.94 19.90 -7.95
C LEU A 133 45.41 19.75 -8.10
N GLN A 134 44.74 19.18 -7.10
CA GLN A 134 43.30 19.02 -7.09
C GLN A 134 42.64 19.67 -5.87
N ILE A 135 41.56 20.41 -6.13
CA ILE A 135 40.68 20.97 -5.10
C ILE A 135 39.59 19.95 -4.80
N VAL A 136 39.64 19.34 -3.63
CA VAL A 136 38.72 18.30 -3.17
C VAL A 136 37.57 18.96 -2.43
N THR A 137 36.36 18.85 -2.97
CA THR A 137 35.16 19.44 -2.35
C THR A 137 33.90 18.75 -2.88
N HIS A 138 32.71 19.13 -2.44
CA HIS A 138 31.45 18.65 -3.01
C HIS A 138 31.08 19.45 -4.27
N SER A 139 30.47 18.81 -5.28
CA SER A 139 30.05 19.47 -6.53
C SER A 139 29.21 20.74 -6.33
N ARG A 140 28.25 20.72 -5.38
CA ARG A 140 27.48 21.89 -4.93
C ARG A 140 28.33 23.08 -4.46
N MET A 141 29.53 22.84 -3.93
CA MET A 141 30.44 23.89 -3.43
C MET A 141 31.39 24.36 -4.53
N SER A 142 31.82 23.47 -5.43
CA SER A 142 32.73 23.79 -6.54
C SER A 142 32.23 24.97 -7.40
N VAL A 143 30.91 25.06 -7.63
CA VAL A 143 30.29 26.15 -8.39
C VAL A 143 30.37 27.50 -7.69
N LEU A 144 30.56 27.53 -6.37
CA LEU A 144 30.76 28.74 -5.58
C LEU A 144 32.26 29.05 -5.45
N ILE A 145 33.05 28.03 -5.09
CA ILE A 145 34.49 28.13 -4.86
C ILE A 145 35.24 28.64 -6.11
N LYS A 146 34.78 28.30 -7.33
CA LYS A 146 35.38 28.83 -8.57
C LYS A 146 35.45 30.36 -8.64
N HIS A 147 34.58 31.07 -7.92
CA HIS A 147 34.55 32.53 -7.90
C HIS A 147 35.72 33.16 -7.14
N TYR A 148 36.51 32.38 -6.39
CA TYR A 148 37.80 32.82 -5.85
C TYR A 148 38.91 32.90 -6.92
N GLY A 149 38.66 32.43 -8.15
CA GLY A 149 39.62 32.53 -9.26
C GLY A 149 40.61 31.38 -9.37
N LEU A 150 40.31 30.23 -8.77
CA LEU A 150 41.09 28.99 -8.82
C LEU A 150 41.25 28.47 -10.26
N GLN A 151 42.43 27.92 -10.57
CA GLN A 151 42.74 27.36 -11.90
C GLN A 151 42.83 25.83 -11.90
N SER A 152 43.03 25.21 -10.72
CA SER A 152 43.20 23.78 -10.50
C SER A 152 41.90 23.01 -10.74
N GLY A 153 42.04 21.74 -11.07
CA GLY A 153 40.90 20.85 -11.27
C GLY A 153 40.16 20.56 -9.96
N TYR A 154 38.84 20.37 -10.06
CA TYR A 154 38.01 19.95 -8.93
C TYR A 154 37.91 18.43 -8.85
N TYR A 155 38.23 17.88 -7.68
CA TYR A 155 37.87 16.52 -7.28
C TYR A 155 36.55 16.58 -6.50
N ASN A 156 35.44 16.39 -7.20
CA ASN A 156 34.12 16.42 -6.58
C ASN A 156 33.84 15.10 -5.85
N ILE A 157 33.73 15.12 -4.51
CA ILE A 157 33.60 13.91 -3.69
C ILE A 157 32.38 13.06 -4.05
N ASP A 158 31.26 13.69 -4.44
CA ASP A 158 30.01 13.03 -4.83
C ASP A 158 30.09 12.37 -6.22
N GLN A 159 31.15 12.63 -6.97
CA GLN A 159 31.47 11.99 -8.25
C GLN A 159 32.55 10.91 -8.11
N ASN A 160 33.13 10.76 -6.92
CA ASN A 160 34.24 9.86 -6.63
C ASN A 160 33.94 9.00 -5.39
N ASP A 161 32.71 8.50 -5.30
CA ASP A 161 32.28 7.53 -4.30
C ASP A 161 32.59 7.95 -2.84
N PHE A 162 32.59 9.27 -2.58
CA PHE A 162 32.87 9.88 -1.28
C PHE A 162 34.18 9.40 -0.62
N GLN A 163 35.22 9.14 -1.43
CA GLN A 163 36.53 8.75 -0.92
C GLN A 163 37.67 9.37 -1.72
N LEU A 164 38.84 9.49 -1.09
CA LEU A 164 40.08 9.88 -1.74
C LEU A 164 41.20 8.95 -1.28
N LYS A 165 41.84 8.28 -2.24
CA LYS A 165 43.07 7.53 -2.01
C LYS A 165 44.26 8.36 -2.45
N ALA A 166 44.95 8.97 -1.48
CA ALA A 166 46.20 9.69 -1.70
C ALA A 166 47.36 8.76 -1.34
N GLY A 167 48.01 8.18 -2.34
CA GLY A 167 49.06 7.19 -2.13
C GLY A 167 48.57 5.98 -1.34
N ASN A 168 49.14 5.81 -0.15
CA ASN A 168 48.76 4.72 0.77
C ASN A 168 47.67 5.13 1.76
N ARG A 169 47.27 6.40 1.80
CA ARG A 169 46.31 6.94 2.76
C ARG A 169 44.91 7.02 2.16
N LEU A 170 43.92 6.49 2.88
CA LEU A 170 42.52 6.45 2.46
C LEU A 170 41.68 7.38 3.33
N LEU A 171 41.17 8.44 2.72
CA LEU A 171 40.22 9.36 3.33
C LEU A 171 38.80 9.03 2.87
N GLN A 172 37.86 9.03 3.81
CA GLN A 172 36.43 8.91 3.53
C GLN A 172 35.72 10.22 3.86
N PHE A 173 34.73 10.57 3.04
CA PHE A 173 33.95 11.81 3.18
C PHE A 173 32.53 11.50 3.61
N TYR A 174 32.07 12.12 4.68
CA TYR A 174 30.69 11.97 5.15
C TYR A 174 29.94 13.28 4.98
N THR A 175 28.89 13.25 4.16
CA THR A 175 28.08 14.45 3.92
C THR A 175 27.31 14.88 5.16
N THR A 176 27.41 16.16 5.47
CA THR A 176 26.72 16.85 6.57
C THR A 176 25.90 18.02 6.00
N PRO A 177 24.95 17.74 5.10
CA PRO A 177 24.28 18.78 4.34
C PRO A 177 23.56 19.75 5.27
N TYR A 178 23.72 21.04 4.98
CA TYR A 178 23.19 22.16 5.75
C TYR A 178 23.79 22.31 7.16
N CYS A 179 24.96 21.74 7.45
CA CYS A 179 25.71 21.96 8.69
C CYS A 179 27.03 22.73 8.43
N HIS A 180 27.00 24.04 8.17
CA HIS A 180 25.81 24.87 7.88
C HIS A 180 25.51 24.99 6.36
N SER A 181 26.47 24.61 5.50
CA SER A 181 26.33 24.73 4.04
C SER A 181 25.63 23.53 3.38
N PRO A 182 24.82 23.71 2.31
CA PRO A 182 24.11 22.62 1.62
C PRO A 182 24.99 21.52 1.00
N GLY A 183 26.29 21.76 0.84
CA GLY A 183 27.26 20.77 0.38
C GLY A 183 28.37 20.48 1.39
N ALA A 184 28.20 20.88 2.66
CA ALA A 184 29.15 20.58 3.71
C ALA A 184 29.35 19.07 3.90
N PHE A 185 30.57 18.70 4.26
CA PHE A 185 30.98 17.34 4.58
C PHE A 185 32.10 17.36 5.60
N VAL A 186 32.38 16.20 6.19
CA VAL A 186 33.53 15.96 7.08
C VAL A 186 34.45 14.92 6.47
N THR A 187 35.75 15.00 6.78
CA THR A 187 36.77 14.08 6.28
C THR A 187 37.23 13.16 7.41
N TYR A 188 37.14 11.86 7.19
CA TYR A 188 37.59 10.83 8.14
C TYR A 188 38.81 10.11 7.57
N ASP A 189 39.93 10.19 8.28
CA ASP A 189 41.12 9.43 7.93
C ASP A 189 41.07 8.04 8.55
N GLN A 190 40.91 7.01 7.72
CA GLN A 190 40.74 5.64 8.21
C GLN A 190 41.95 5.10 8.98
N GLU A 191 43.14 5.60 8.67
CA GLU A 191 44.38 5.07 9.22
C GLU A 191 44.63 5.57 10.65
N THR A 192 44.44 6.88 10.88
CA THR A 192 44.65 7.48 12.21
C THR A 192 43.36 7.61 13.02
N LYS A 193 42.20 7.41 12.39
CA LYS A 193 40.87 7.63 12.98
C LYS A 193 40.63 9.06 13.43
N VAL A 194 41.30 10.02 12.79
CA VAL A 194 41.06 11.45 12.97
C VAL A 194 39.88 11.87 12.09
N LEU A 195 38.93 12.59 12.69
CA LEU A 195 37.84 13.23 11.97
C LEU A 195 38.11 14.73 11.85
N PHE A 196 38.30 15.22 10.63
CA PHE A 196 38.27 16.65 10.32
C PHE A 196 36.82 17.06 10.13
N SER A 197 36.25 17.77 11.10
CA SER A 197 34.79 17.97 11.19
C SER A 197 34.29 19.27 10.57
N GLY A 198 35.17 20.09 9.98
CA GLY A 198 34.82 21.44 9.53
C GLY A 198 34.23 22.24 10.69
N ASP A 199 33.11 22.91 10.46
CA ASP A 199 32.45 23.75 11.47
C ASP A 199 31.73 22.95 12.56
N ILE A 200 31.43 21.67 12.30
CA ILE A 200 30.77 20.83 13.30
C ILE A 200 31.77 20.58 14.43
N PHE A 201 31.30 20.73 15.66
CA PHE A 201 32.11 20.80 16.87
C PHE A 201 32.99 22.05 16.99
N GLY A 202 32.88 23.02 16.08
CA GLY A 202 33.54 24.32 16.19
C GLY A 202 32.82 25.30 17.12
N GLY A 203 33.53 26.33 17.59
CA GLY A 203 32.98 27.33 18.49
C GLY A 203 33.61 28.70 18.33
N LEU A 204 32.97 29.68 18.98
CA LEU A 204 33.52 31.04 19.15
C LEU A 204 34.16 31.10 20.53
N GLU A 205 35.46 31.40 20.60
CA GLU A 205 36.19 31.37 21.87
C GLU A 205 37.07 32.62 22.04
N ASP A 206 36.77 33.42 23.07
CA ASP A 206 37.56 34.60 23.46
C ASP A 206 38.87 34.22 24.19
N SER A 207 38.91 33.04 24.84
CA SER A 207 40.04 32.53 25.63
C SER A 207 40.64 31.30 24.96
N TRP A 208 41.61 31.47 24.08
CA TRP A 208 42.15 30.38 23.26
C TRP A 208 42.61 29.14 24.06
N HIS A 209 41.96 27.99 23.82
CA HIS A 209 42.42 26.67 24.25
C HIS A 209 42.63 25.74 23.06
N PHE A 210 43.84 25.19 22.93
CA PHE A 210 44.16 24.28 21.82
C PHE A 210 43.48 22.90 21.95
N LEU A 211 43.28 22.41 23.18
CA LEU A 211 42.65 21.12 23.46
C LEU A 211 41.35 21.31 24.24
N ALA A 212 40.32 20.57 23.85
CA ALA A 212 39.02 20.59 24.51
C ALA A 212 39.11 20.01 25.92
N ASP A 213 38.36 20.60 26.84
CA ASP A 213 38.18 20.13 28.20
C ASP A 213 36.76 19.58 28.43
N GLU A 214 36.40 19.33 29.68
CA GLU A 214 35.07 18.85 30.07
C GLU A 214 33.93 19.88 29.88
N ASN A 215 34.27 21.17 29.82
CA ASN A 215 33.34 22.28 29.67
C ASN A 215 33.19 22.74 28.21
N TYR A 216 33.94 22.14 27.29
CA TYR A 216 34.01 22.53 25.88
C TYR A 216 32.66 22.75 25.19
N PHE A 217 31.61 22.01 25.58
CA PHE A 217 30.26 22.22 25.06
C PHE A 217 29.77 23.68 25.20
N GLN A 218 30.09 24.36 26.31
CA GLN A 218 29.67 25.74 26.57
C GLN A 218 30.27 26.73 25.55
N HIS A 219 31.43 26.41 24.98
CA HIS A 219 32.11 27.26 24.00
C HIS A 219 31.57 27.07 22.57
N ILE A 220 30.95 25.92 22.29
CA ILE A 220 30.42 25.61 20.96
C ILE A 220 28.91 25.79 20.84
N GLU A 221 28.19 25.79 21.98
CA GLU A 221 26.72 25.82 22.03
C GLU A 221 26.16 27.04 21.28
N GLY A 222 26.63 28.25 21.58
CA GLY A 222 26.14 29.47 20.94
C GLY A 222 26.34 29.50 19.43
N PHE A 223 27.49 29.02 18.95
CA PHE A 223 27.79 28.90 17.52
C PHE A 223 26.82 27.93 16.83
N HIS A 224 26.66 26.72 17.38
CA HIS A 224 25.79 25.73 16.77
C HIS A 224 24.31 26.13 16.84
N MET A 225 23.87 26.77 17.93
CA MET A 225 22.52 27.33 18.04
C MET A 225 22.21 28.31 16.90
N ALA A 226 23.17 29.16 16.53
CA ALA A 226 23.00 30.21 15.53
C ALA A 226 23.19 29.73 14.08
N TYR A 227 24.19 28.87 13.83
CA TYR A 227 24.57 28.49 12.46
C TYR A 227 23.91 27.21 11.98
N MET A 228 23.57 26.27 12.87
CA MET A 228 22.91 25.03 12.48
C MET A 228 21.41 25.28 12.25
N PRO A 229 20.82 24.79 11.15
CA PRO A 229 19.48 25.21 10.71
C PRO A 229 18.36 24.62 11.55
N SER A 230 18.55 23.42 12.11
CA SER A 230 17.58 22.75 12.97
C SER A 230 18.20 21.56 13.70
N ARG A 231 17.63 21.20 14.86
CA ARG A 231 18.04 20.03 15.65
C ARG A 231 18.00 18.73 14.84
N ASP A 232 16.99 18.56 13.98
CA ASP A 232 16.84 17.34 13.19
C ASP A 232 17.93 17.19 12.12
N ILE A 233 18.32 18.30 11.48
CA ILE A 233 19.40 18.32 10.50
C ILE A 233 20.75 18.07 11.17
N LEU A 234 21.02 18.73 12.30
CA LEU A 234 22.22 18.48 13.09
C LEU A 234 22.30 17.02 13.55
N ASN A 235 21.19 16.46 14.07
CA ASN A 235 21.12 15.07 14.49
C ASN A 235 21.27 14.06 13.35
N TYR A 236 20.93 14.43 12.11
CA TYR A 236 21.25 13.61 10.95
C TYR A 236 22.76 13.53 10.71
N ALA A 237 23.50 14.65 10.82
CA ALA A 237 24.95 14.67 10.70
C ALA A 237 25.64 13.95 11.88
N LEU A 238 25.25 14.27 13.12
CA LEU A 238 25.85 13.69 14.33
C LEU A 238 25.68 12.17 14.40
N ARG A 239 24.56 11.60 13.93
CA ARG A 239 24.37 10.13 13.88
C ARG A 239 25.30 9.44 12.89
N LYS A 240 25.66 10.09 11.78
CA LYS A 240 26.68 9.55 10.87
C LYS A 240 28.04 9.55 11.55
N ILE A 241 28.40 10.68 12.17
CA ILE A 241 29.68 10.85 12.87
C ILE A 241 29.81 9.85 14.03
N GLU A 242 28.76 9.68 14.83
CA GLU A 242 28.74 8.73 15.95
C GLU A 242 28.94 7.27 15.53
N SER A 243 28.60 6.91 14.29
CA SER A 243 28.82 5.54 13.78
C SER A 243 30.28 5.24 13.45
N LEU A 244 31.16 6.24 13.50
CA LEU A 244 32.59 6.12 13.19
C LEU A 244 33.38 5.80 14.46
N ASP A 245 34.44 5.00 14.29
CA ASP A 245 35.41 4.73 15.37
C ASP A 245 36.45 5.85 15.42
N ILE A 246 36.17 6.92 16.17
CA ILE A 246 36.98 8.15 16.18
C ILE A 246 37.95 8.17 17.38
N GLU A 247 39.22 8.49 17.11
CA GLU A 247 40.24 8.71 18.15
C GLU A 247 40.42 10.20 18.49
N LEU A 248 40.19 11.08 17.51
CA LEU A 248 40.37 12.52 17.63
C LEU A 248 39.42 13.26 16.69
N ILE A 249 38.78 14.33 17.14
CA ILE A 249 38.08 15.28 16.26
C ILE A 249 38.92 16.55 16.15
N ALA A 250 39.18 16.96 14.91
CA ALA A 250 39.93 18.14 14.52
C ALA A 250 38.96 19.12 13.82
N PRO A 251 38.25 19.98 14.57
CA PRO A 251 37.35 20.96 14.00
C PRO A 251 38.13 22.10 13.34
N GLN A 252 37.51 22.76 12.36
CA GLN A 252 38.14 23.91 11.69
C GLN A 252 38.08 25.19 12.56
N HIS A 253 37.24 25.21 13.60
CA HIS A 253 37.24 26.23 14.66
C HIS A 253 37.28 25.60 16.06
N GLY A 254 37.71 26.37 17.07
CA GLY A 254 37.71 25.91 18.46
C GLY A 254 38.78 24.87 18.77
N SER A 255 38.61 24.07 19.81
CA SER A 255 39.66 23.17 20.32
C SER A 255 39.64 21.76 19.69
N ILE A 256 40.80 21.11 19.66
CA ILE A 256 40.92 19.70 19.25
C ILE A 256 40.36 18.79 20.34
N ILE A 257 39.56 17.80 19.95
CA ILE A 257 38.75 16.99 20.88
C ILE A 257 39.30 15.58 20.95
N GLN A 258 39.75 15.19 22.14
CA GLN A 258 40.25 13.85 22.42
C GLN A 258 39.09 12.85 22.59
N LYS A 259 39.33 11.57 22.26
CA LYS A 259 38.37 10.47 22.36
C LYS A 259 37.49 10.49 23.62
N LYS A 260 38.10 10.75 24.79
CA LYS A 260 37.41 10.76 26.08
C LYS A 260 36.25 11.77 26.19
N TYR A 261 36.30 12.88 25.45
CA TYR A 261 35.26 13.92 25.47
C TYR A 261 34.19 13.74 24.39
N ILE A 262 34.46 12.96 23.34
CA ILE A 262 33.57 12.81 22.18
C ILE A 262 32.16 12.32 22.57
N PRO A 263 31.98 11.23 23.36
CA PRO A 263 30.64 10.73 23.65
C PRO A 263 29.76 11.72 24.41
N GLY A 264 30.31 12.34 25.46
CA GLY A 264 29.57 13.33 26.27
C GLY A 264 29.23 14.60 25.48
N LEU A 265 30.11 15.02 24.55
CA LEU A 265 29.85 16.15 23.67
C LEU A 265 28.72 15.84 22.67
N LEU A 266 28.76 14.66 22.03
CA LEU A 266 27.72 14.19 21.13
C LEU A 266 26.34 14.14 21.81
N GLU A 267 26.27 13.63 23.04
CA GLU A 267 25.01 13.58 23.79
C GLU A 267 24.43 14.97 24.04
N LYS A 268 25.25 15.93 24.49
CA LYS A 268 24.81 17.31 24.73
C LYS A 268 24.36 18.00 23.45
N MET A 269 25.14 17.88 22.37
CA MET A 269 24.80 18.49 21.07
C MET A 269 23.50 17.93 20.47
N LYS A 270 23.19 16.64 20.68
CA LYS A 270 21.95 16.04 20.17
C LYS A 270 20.67 16.54 20.84
N GLN A 271 20.80 17.02 22.09
CA GLN A 271 19.70 17.52 22.91
C GLN A 271 19.45 19.02 22.70
N MET A 272 20.43 19.74 22.16
CA MET A 272 20.38 21.18 21.94
C MET A 272 19.39 21.57 20.84
N GLU A 273 18.63 22.65 21.07
CA GLU A 273 17.81 23.28 20.04
C GLU A 273 18.63 24.28 19.23
N CYS A 274 18.51 24.26 17.91
CA CYS A 274 19.23 25.18 17.01
C CYS A 274 18.36 25.66 15.84
N GLY A 275 18.76 26.79 15.26
CA GLY A 275 18.14 27.37 14.08
C GLY A 275 16.65 27.68 14.25
N LEU A 276 15.82 27.16 13.33
CA LEU A 276 14.38 27.48 13.26
C LEU A 276 13.59 27.17 14.55
N TYR A 277 14.05 26.23 15.37
CA TYR A 277 13.37 25.84 16.60
C TYR A 277 13.63 26.82 17.77
N ILE A 278 14.62 27.71 17.65
CA ILE A 278 14.84 28.80 18.61
C ILE A 278 13.78 29.90 18.44
N ASP A 279 13.20 30.05 17.25
CA ASP A 279 12.10 30.99 17.02
C ASP A 279 10.83 30.52 17.75
N ARG A 280 10.55 31.19 18.88
CA ARG A 280 9.39 30.92 19.75
C ARG A 280 8.07 30.96 19.00
N LYS A 281 7.92 31.84 17.99
CA LYS A 281 6.67 31.96 17.23
C LYS A 281 6.46 30.73 16.34
N TYR A 282 7.50 30.32 15.63
CA TYR A 282 7.46 29.13 14.78
C TYR A 282 7.15 27.86 15.59
N SER A 283 7.83 27.69 16.73
CA SER A 283 7.62 26.54 17.63
C SER A 283 6.17 26.49 18.18
N GLN A 284 5.61 27.62 18.58
CA GLN A 284 4.22 27.69 19.08
C GLN A 284 3.18 27.36 18.00
N ASP A 285 3.35 27.88 16.79
CA ASP A 285 2.42 27.63 15.68
C ASP A 285 2.46 26.16 15.22
N LEU A 286 3.64 25.55 15.24
CA LEU A 286 3.81 24.11 14.99
C LEU A 286 3.06 23.27 16.03
N MET A 287 3.24 23.57 17.32
CA MET A 287 2.58 22.84 18.41
C MET A 287 1.06 22.94 18.33
N ARG A 288 0.51 24.14 18.06
CA ARG A 288 -0.94 24.33 17.84
C ARG A 288 -1.47 23.52 16.65
N THR A 289 -0.68 23.41 15.59
CA THR A 289 -1.07 22.63 14.41
C THR A 289 -1.10 21.14 14.72
N ILE A 290 -0.10 20.63 15.45
CA ILE A 290 -0.05 19.23 15.89
C ILE A 290 -1.25 18.91 16.79
N GLU A 291 -1.57 19.79 17.74
CA GLU A 291 -2.72 19.60 18.64
C GLU A 291 -4.04 19.54 17.87
N LYS A 292 -4.25 20.45 16.91
CA LYS A 292 -5.44 20.42 16.03
C LYS A 292 -5.55 19.13 15.23
N LEU A 293 -4.44 18.63 14.69
CA LEU A 293 -4.43 17.37 13.93
C LEU A 293 -4.77 16.17 14.81
N ASN A 294 -4.24 16.11 16.03
CA ASN A 294 -4.55 15.03 16.98
C ASN A 294 -6.03 15.04 17.42
N ASN A 295 -6.61 16.22 17.63
CA ASN A 295 -8.03 16.36 17.96
C ASN A 295 -8.91 15.89 16.80
N LEU A 296 -8.60 16.33 15.56
CA LEU A 296 -9.34 15.91 14.37
C LEU A 296 -9.25 14.40 14.13
N GLN A 297 -8.06 13.80 14.36
CA GLN A 297 -7.90 12.35 14.28
C GLN A 297 -8.80 11.63 15.28
N THR A 298 -8.86 12.11 16.52
CA THR A 298 -9.68 11.52 17.58
C THR A 298 -11.18 11.62 17.25
N GLU A 299 -11.66 12.79 16.81
CA GLU A 299 -13.05 12.98 16.37
C GLU A 299 -13.41 12.03 15.22
N PHE A 300 -12.52 11.90 14.23
CA PHE A 300 -12.72 11.00 13.10
C PHE A 300 -12.82 9.53 13.52
N GLU A 301 -11.97 9.08 14.45
CA GLU A 301 -12.00 7.72 15.00
C GLU A 301 -13.33 7.44 15.74
N VAL A 302 -13.83 8.41 16.50
CA VAL A 302 -15.14 8.30 17.19
C VAL A 302 -16.28 8.21 16.18
N SER A 303 -16.34 9.10 15.19
CA SER A 303 -17.38 9.06 14.15
C SER A 303 -17.35 7.75 13.35
N LEU A 304 -16.16 7.20 13.06
CA LEU A 304 -16.04 5.91 12.39
C LEU A 304 -16.56 4.74 13.23
N ASP A 305 -16.35 4.75 14.54
CA ASP A 305 -16.88 3.72 15.43
C ASP A 305 -18.42 3.79 15.51
N GLU A 306 -18.97 5.01 15.57
CA GLU A 306 -20.42 5.23 15.54
C GLU A 306 -21.06 4.72 14.24
N ILE A 307 -20.47 5.04 13.08
CA ILE A 307 -20.93 4.53 11.77
C ILE A 307 -20.88 3.00 11.73
N LYS A 308 -19.81 2.37 12.25
CA LYS A 308 -19.71 0.90 12.30
C LYS A 308 -20.77 0.28 13.21
N LYS A 309 -21.08 0.90 14.34
CA LYS A 309 -22.15 0.45 15.26
C LYS A 309 -23.52 0.55 14.59
N LEU A 310 -23.82 1.67 13.93
CA LEU A 310 -25.07 1.86 13.19
C LEU A 310 -25.23 0.82 12.08
N LYS A 311 -24.17 0.59 11.28
CA LYS A 311 -24.16 -0.45 10.25
C LYS A 311 -24.42 -1.84 10.84
N ARG A 312 -23.75 -2.18 11.94
CA ARG A 312 -23.92 -3.49 12.59
C ARG A 312 -25.34 -3.69 13.14
N ASN A 313 -25.97 -2.66 13.69
CA ASN A 313 -27.36 -2.72 14.14
C ASN A 313 -28.30 -2.94 12.95
N GLN A 314 -28.12 -2.16 11.87
CA GLN A 314 -28.91 -2.29 10.65
C GLN A 314 -28.77 -3.69 10.01
N ASP A 315 -27.55 -4.21 9.90
CA ASP A 315 -27.31 -5.58 9.40
C ASP A 315 -27.91 -6.65 10.33
N GLY A 316 -28.00 -6.36 11.63
CA GLY A 316 -28.71 -7.19 12.61
C GLY A 316 -30.22 -7.22 12.38
N ASP A 317 -30.83 -6.08 12.08
CA ASP A 317 -32.25 -6.00 11.73
C ASP A 317 -32.53 -6.77 10.43
N TYR A 318 -31.70 -6.58 9.39
CA TYR A 318 -31.81 -7.34 8.14
C TYR A 318 -31.67 -8.84 8.35
N PHE A 319 -30.75 -9.26 9.23
CA PHE A 319 -30.57 -10.65 9.58
C PHE A 319 -31.84 -11.24 10.22
N LEU A 320 -32.44 -10.52 11.18
CA LEU A 320 -33.67 -10.95 11.83
C LEU A 320 -34.83 -11.07 10.84
N THR A 321 -35.03 -10.09 9.97
CA THR A 321 -36.06 -10.16 8.92
C THR A 321 -35.85 -11.36 8.00
N THR A 322 -34.61 -11.64 7.60
CA THR A 322 -34.27 -12.81 6.78
C THR A 322 -34.65 -14.12 7.48
N LEU A 323 -34.40 -14.22 8.80
CA LEU A 323 -34.77 -15.40 9.59
C LEU A 323 -36.29 -15.60 9.70
N LEU A 324 -37.07 -14.53 9.70
CA LEU A 324 -38.54 -14.61 9.72
C LEU A 324 -39.11 -14.96 8.34
N MET A 325 -38.46 -14.51 7.26
CA MET A 325 -38.91 -14.76 5.88
C MET A 325 -38.62 -16.18 5.41
N LYS A 326 -37.43 -16.73 5.71
CA LYS A 326 -37.00 -18.05 5.20
C LYS A 326 -38.03 -19.18 5.44
N PRO A 327 -38.65 -19.33 6.64
CA PRO A 327 -39.67 -20.35 6.88
C PRO A 327 -40.99 -20.15 6.14
N LEU A 328 -41.23 -18.97 5.56
CA LEU A 328 -42.44 -18.68 4.79
C LEU A 328 -42.26 -18.98 3.30
N MET A 329 -41.02 -19.04 2.82
CA MET A 329 -40.64 -19.37 1.45
C MET A 329 -40.43 -20.88 1.33
N ASN A 330 -41.53 -21.63 1.29
CA ASN A 330 -41.47 -23.09 1.31
C ASN A 330 -41.53 -23.70 -0.09
N GLU A 331 -40.67 -24.70 -0.33
CA GLU A 331 -40.73 -25.61 -1.48
C GLU A 331 -41.47 -26.90 -1.04
N LEU A 332 -42.80 -26.85 -0.97
CA LEU A 332 -43.63 -27.96 -0.46
C LEU A 332 -44.08 -28.92 -1.57
N ASN A 333 -43.46 -28.88 -2.74
CA ASN A 333 -43.81 -29.75 -3.85
C ASN A 333 -42.91 -30.99 -3.90
N GLU A 334 -43.50 -32.17 -3.79
CA GLU A 334 -42.79 -33.46 -3.89
C GLU A 334 -43.11 -34.21 -5.20
N SER A 335 -43.88 -33.61 -6.11
CA SER A 335 -44.31 -34.23 -7.37
C SER A 335 -43.13 -34.61 -8.25
N GLN A 336 -43.08 -35.88 -8.66
CA GLN A 336 -42.14 -36.37 -9.67
C GLN A 336 -42.67 -36.16 -11.10
N ILE A 337 -43.98 -35.92 -11.24
CA ILE A 337 -44.62 -35.67 -12.53
C ILE A 337 -44.46 -34.20 -12.91
N VAL A 338 -44.60 -33.30 -11.93
CA VAL A 338 -44.44 -31.86 -12.12
C VAL A 338 -43.37 -31.34 -11.16
N PRO A 339 -42.08 -31.65 -11.40
CA PRO A 339 -41.01 -31.22 -10.53
C PRO A 339 -40.85 -29.70 -10.57
N THR A 340 -40.54 -29.10 -9.42
CA THR A 340 -40.23 -27.67 -9.30
C THR A 340 -38.86 -27.44 -8.69
N ASP A 341 -38.12 -26.46 -9.22
CA ASP A 341 -36.84 -26.03 -8.65
C ASP A 341 -36.85 -24.50 -8.51
N CYS A 342 -36.45 -23.98 -7.35
CA CYS A 342 -36.47 -22.55 -7.06
C CYS A 342 -35.07 -21.98 -6.88
N VAL A 343 -34.89 -20.72 -7.28
CA VAL A 343 -33.72 -19.90 -6.96
C VAL A 343 -34.20 -18.54 -6.48
N LEU A 344 -33.61 -18.07 -5.38
CA LEU A 344 -33.86 -16.75 -4.83
C LEU A 344 -32.53 -16.09 -4.45
N ILE A 345 -32.17 -15.00 -5.14
CA ILE A 345 -30.96 -14.24 -4.90
C ILE A 345 -31.33 -12.77 -4.72
N GLN A 346 -31.49 -12.38 -3.47
CA GLN A 346 -31.85 -11.00 -3.14
C GLN A 346 -30.66 -10.06 -3.28
N LYS A 347 -30.86 -8.86 -3.78
CA LYS A 347 -29.90 -7.79 -4.06
C LYS A 347 -29.09 -7.38 -2.85
N LYS A 348 -29.73 -7.07 -1.71
CA LYS A 348 -29.03 -6.65 -0.49
C LYS A 348 -28.35 -7.87 0.12
N ALA A 349 -27.08 -8.03 -0.21
CA ALA A 349 -26.20 -9.07 0.33
C ALA A 349 -25.32 -8.49 1.44
N PHE A 350 -25.17 -9.23 2.53
CA PHE A 350 -24.36 -8.81 3.67
C PHE A 350 -23.83 -10.02 4.44
N LEU A 351 -22.75 -9.81 5.20
CA LEU A 351 -22.23 -10.80 6.11
C LEU A 351 -22.58 -10.38 7.54
N PHE A 352 -23.34 -11.20 8.25
CA PHE A 352 -23.65 -10.97 9.66
C PHE A 352 -23.31 -12.20 10.49
N LYS A 353 -22.50 -12.02 11.54
CA LYS A 353 -21.96 -13.13 12.35
C LYS A 353 -21.39 -14.26 11.49
N GLU A 354 -20.62 -13.91 10.46
CA GLU A 354 -19.93 -14.84 9.54
C GLU A 354 -20.86 -15.69 8.66
N LYS A 355 -22.17 -15.42 8.69
CA LYS A 355 -23.12 -16.06 7.79
C LYS A 355 -23.48 -15.07 6.69
N PHE A 356 -23.29 -15.50 5.45
CA PHE A 356 -23.82 -14.79 4.30
C PHE A 356 -25.35 -14.83 4.38
N GLN A 357 -25.98 -13.67 4.25
CA GLN A 357 -27.42 -13.54 4.11
C GLN A 357 -27.71 -12.53 3.00
N HIS A 358 -28.94 -12.61 2.50
CA HIS A 358 -29.46 -11.64 1.57
C HIS A 358 -30.92 -11.32 1.88
N LEU A 359 -31.31 -10.07 1.64
CA LEU A 359 -32.65 -9.55 1.92
C LEU A 359 -33.18 -8.79 0.70
N GLY A 360 -34.46 -8.97 0.39
CA GLY A 360 -35.12 -8.29 -0.73
C GLY A 360 -36.60 -8.64 -0.80
N GLY A 361 -37.26 -8.16 -1.87
CA GLY A 361 -38.71 -8.22 -2.06
C GLY A 361 -39.19 -9.42 -2.85
N ASP A 362 -38.30 -10.15 -3.51
CA ASP A 362 -38.66 -11.32 -4.29
C ASP A 362 -39.09 -12.50 -3.40
N PHE A 363 -40.00 -13.32 -3.92
CA PHE A 363 -40.61 -14.42 -3.18
C PHE A 363 -40.94 -15.59 -4.10
N ASN A 364 -40.59 -16.80 -3.65
CA ASN A 364 -40.94 -18.05 -4.30
C ASN A 364 -41.70 -18.96 -3.32
N MET A 365 -42.72 -19.64 -3.80
CA MET A 365 -43.40 -20.71 -3.08
C MET A 365 -43.91 -21.76 -4.06
N THR A 366 -43.78 -23.03 -3.67
CA THR A 366 -44.39 -24.14 -4.41
C THR A 366 -45.10 -25.07 -3.43
N GLY A 367 -46.11 -25.80 -3.92
CA GLY A 367 -46.84 -26.75 -3.09
C GLY A 367 -47.77 -27.63 -3.90
N GLN A 368 -48.32 -28.66 -3.25
CA GLN A 368 -49.31 -29.56 -3.84
C GLN A 368 -50.69 -29.26 -3.28
N ILE A 369 -51.68 -29.29 -4.16
CA ILE A 369 -53.10 -29.05 -3.86
C ILE A 369 -53.92 -30.12 -4.57
N GLU A 370 -55.01 -30.55 -3.96
CA GLU A 370 -55.93 -31.50 -4.56
C GLU A 370 -57.31 -30.86 -4.75
N PHE A 371 -57.87 -31.00 -5.96
CA PHE A 371 -59.22 -30.56 -6.28
C PHE A 371 -60.04 -31.76 -6.76
N SER A 372 -61.05 -32.14 -5.97
CA SER A 372 -61.98 -33.24 -6.29
C SER A 372 -61.27 -34.54 -6.74
N GLY A 373 -60.23 -34.98 -6.04
CA GLY A 373 -59.48 -36.20 -6.38
C GLY A 373 -58.34 -36.01 -7.39
N LYS A 374 -58.15 -34.80 -7.94
CA LYS A 374 -57.13 -34.52 -8.95
C LYS A 374 -55.97 -33.72 -8.33
N PRO A 375 -54.73 -34.21 -8.44
CA PRO A 375 -53.56 -33.50 -7.93
C PRO A 375 -53.16 -32.35 -8.86
N TYR A 376 -52.83 -31.22 -8.25
CA TYR A 376 -52.29 -30.03 -8.89
C TYR A 376 -51.02 -29.58 -8.16
N VAL A 377 -50.06 -29.08 -8.93
CA VAL A 377 -48.88 -28.38 -8.39
C VAL A 377 -49.12 -26.88 -8.49
N MET A 378 -49.04 -26.20 -7.35
CA MET A 378 -49.08 -24.75 -7.24
C MET A 378 -47.67 -24.19 -7.26
N PHE A 379 -47.48 -23.09 -7.99
CA PHE A 379 -46.31 -22.25 -7.89
C PHE A 379 -46.71 -20.79 -7.80
N PHE A 380 -45.96 -20.03 -7.01
CA PHE A 380 -46.08 -18.59 -6.89
C PHE A 380 -44.69 -17.96 -6.91
N ASN A 381 -44.45 -17.10 -7.89
CA ASN A 381 -43.32 -16.18 -7.87
C ASN A 381 -43.86 -14.75 -7.81
N GLY A 382 -43.22 -13.88 -7.04
CA GLY A 382 -43.49 -12.46 -7.16
C GLY A 382 -42.47 -11.56 -6.49
N ASP A 383 -42.70 -10.27 -6.63
CA ASP A 383 -41.80 -9.19 -6.21
C ASP A 383 -42.61 -8.08 -5.51
N GLY A 384 -42.20 -7.77 -4.28
CA GLY A 384 -42.74 -6.70 -3.45
C GLY A 384 -42.10 -5.35 -3.74
N MET A 385 -42.95 -4.33 -3.96
CA MET A 385 -42.50 -2.97 -4.25
C MET A 385 -41.60 -2.40 -3.14
N GLY A 386 -40.46 -1.85 -3.56
CA GLY A 386 -39.52 -1.13 -2.70
C GLY A 386 -38.22 -1.89 -2.51
N LYS A 387 -37.13 -1.19 -2.18
CA LYS A 387 -35.81 -1.81 -2.06
C LYS A 387 -35.53 -2.24 -0.62
N SER A 388 -34.88 -3.40 -0.46
CA SER A 388 -34.43 -3.93 0.84
C SER A 388 -35.58 -4.15 1.84
N MET A 389 -35.76 -3.27 2.84
CA MET A 389 -36.65 -3.55 3.99
C MET A 389 -38.14 -3.46 3.62
N GLN A 390 -38.53 -2.54 2.73
CA GLN A 390 -39.92 -2.39 2.31
C GLN A 390 -40.37 -3.59 1.46
N GLY A 391 -39.57 -3.97 0.46
CA GLY A 391 -39.81 -5.17 -0.35
C GLY A 391 -39.85 -6.42 0.52
N ALA A 392 -38.88 -6.58 1.43
CA ALA A 392 -38.87 -7.69 2.39
C ALA A 392 -40.11 -7.74 3.29
N GLY A 393 -40.62 -6.59 3.73
CA GLY A 393 -41.89 -6.49 4.43
C GLY A 393 -43.05 -7.02 3.59
N GLY A 394 -43.10 -6.65 2.30
CA GLY A 394 -44.10 -7.16 1.35
C GLY A 394 -44.03 -8.67 1.15
N ALA A 395 -42.82 -9.21 0.98
CA ALA A 395 -42.63 -10.66 0.85
C ALA A 395 -42.98 -11.42 2.14
N LEU A 396 -42.75 -10.83 3.33
CA LEU A 396 -43.17 -11.42 4.60
C LEU A 396 -44.70 -11.47 4.74
N VAL A 397 -45.38 -10.40 4.35
CA VAL A 397 -46.86 -10.37 4.32
C VAL A 397 -47.38 -11.40 3.32
N MET A 398 -46.85 -11.41 2.09
CA MET A 398 -47.24 -12.37 1.05
C MET A 398 -47.06 -13.81 1.51
N GLY A 399 -45.88 -14.14 2.06
CA GLY A 399 -45.59 -15.48 2.59
C GLY A 399 -46.56 -15.89 3.70
N THR A 400 -46.91 -14.97 4.60
CA THR A 400 -47.88 -15.26 5.67
C THR A 400 -49.27 -15.56 5.11
N VAL A 401 -49.73 -14.76 4.13
CA VAL A 401 -51.04 -14.92 3.48
C VAL A 401 -51.11 -16.24 2.71
N LEU A 402 -50.13 -16.53 1.85
CA LEU A 402 -50.11 -17.76 1.06
C LEU A 402 -49.99 -19.02 1.93
N ASN A 403 -49.15 -19.02 2.98
CA ASN A 403 -49.10 -20.14 3.91
C ASN A 403 -50.43 -20.34 4.66
N SER A 404 -51.12 -19.24 5.01
CA SER A 404 -52.46 -19.31 5.62
C SER A 404 -53.48 -19.91 4.66
N ILE A 405 -53.49 -19.49 3.39
CA ILE A 405 -54.33 -20.04 2.32
C ILE A 405 -54.04 -21.54 2.15
N MET A 406 -52.77 -21.93 2.04
CA MET A 406 -52.35 -23.31 1.87
C MET A 406 -52.71 -24.21 3.06
N SER A 407 -52.56 -23.72 4.29
CA SER A 407 -52.92 -24.50 5.49
C SER A 407 -54.43 -24.74 5.64
N ARG A 408 -55.28 -23.89 5.05
CA ARG A 408 -56.74 -24.12 5.02
C ARG A 408 -57.13 -25.27 4.11
N ILE A 409 -56.28 -25.58 3.14
CA ILE A 409 -56.54 -26.65 2.16
C ILE A 409 -56.40 -28.03 2.81
N SER A 410 -55.39 -28.21 3.67
CA SER A 410 -55.13 -29.49 4.34
C SER A 410 -56.10 -29.83 5.48
N SER A 411 -56.83 -28.84 6.00
CA SER A 411 -57.60 -28.94 7.24
C SER A 411 -59.12 -29.00 7.05
N THR A 412 -59.64 -28.82 5.83
CA THR A 412 -61.08 -28.62 5.62
C THR A 412 -61.68 -29.51 4.53
N THR A 413 -62.74 -30.24 4.87
CA THR A 413 -63.67 -30.96 3.96
C THR A 413 -64.36 -30.05 2.91
N ARG A 414 -64.16 -28.72 2.97
CA ARG A 414 -64.77 -27.72 2.07
C ARG A 414 -64.03 -27.57 0.73
N VAL A 415 -62.77 -28.01 0.62
CA VAL A 415 -61.99 -27.87 -0.62
C VAL A 415 -62.45 -28.83 -1.71
N GLU A 416 -62.96 -30.01 -1.32
CA GLU A 416 -63.49 -31.01 -2.27
C GLU A 416 -64.59 -30.45 -3.19
N MET A 417 -65.25 -29.33 -2.80
CA MET A 417 -66.33 -28.67 -3.54
C MET A 417 -65.91 -27.45 -4.39
N ARG A 418 -64.65 -26.97 -4.34
CA ARG A 418 -64.23 -25.79 -5.13
C ARG A 418 -63.50 -26.18 -6.41
N SER A 419 -63.78 -25.48 -7.51
CA SER A 419 -63.00 -25.64 -8.75
C SER A 419 -61.64 -24.92 -8.63
N PRO A 420 -60.61 -25.35 -9.38
CA PRO A 420 -59.31 -24.67 -9.43
C PRO A 420 -59.42 -23.17 -9.76
N GLU A 421 -60.32 -22.79 -10.65
CA GLU A 421 -60.57 -21.40 -11.04
C GLU A 421 -61.15 -20.57 -9.91
N GLN A 422 -62.12 -21.13 -9.17
CA GLN A 422 -62.71 -20.44 -8.03
C GLN A 422 -61.66 -20.25 -6.93
N TRP A 423 -60.81 -21.26 -6.71
CA TRP A 423 -59.71 -21.14 -5.74
C TRP A 423 -58.72 -20.04 -6.13
N LEU A 424 -58.32 -19.94 -7.40
CA LEU A 424 -57.45 -18.86 -7.88
C LEU A 424 -58.09 -17.47 -7.66
N ARG A 425 -59.40 -17.36 -7.91
CA ARG A 425 -60.15 -16.11 -7.67
C ARG A 425 -60.17 -15.74 -6.20
N ASP A 426 -60.51 -16.68 -5.33
CA ASP A 426 -60.56 -16.46 -3.88
C ASP A 426 -59.18 -16.02 -3.35
N CYS A 427 -58.11 -16.68 -3.82
CA CYS A 427 -56.73 -16.31 -3.47
C CYS A 427 -56.39 -14.88 -3.91
N TYR A 428 -56.73 -14.53 -5.15
CA TYR A 428 -56.52 -13.18 -5.66
C TYR A 428 -57.26 -12.13 -4.83
N GLU A 429 -58.55 -12.35 -4.54
CA GLU A 429 -59.37 -11.39 -3.78
C GLU A 429 -58.83 -11.18 -2.35
N GLU A 430 -58.38 -12.25 -1.70
CA GLU A 430 -57.78 -12.18 -0.37
C GLU A 430 -56.47 -11.40 -0.38
N ILE A 431 -55.55 -11.73 -1.31
CA ILE A 431 -54.28 -11.01 -1.46
C ILE A 431 -54.54 -9.54 -1.83
N GLN A 432 -55.41 -9.27 -2.80
CA GLN A 432 -55.74 -7.93 -3.26
C GLN A 432 -56.32 -7.08 -2.12
N THR A 433 -57.22 -7.62 -1.31
CA THR A 433 -57.83 -6.90 -0.18
C THR A 433 -56.78 -6.51 0.85
N ILE A 434 -55.86 -7.43 1.18
CA ILE A 434 -54.77 -7.17 2.13
C ILE A 434 -53.84 -6.09 1.58
N PHE A 435 -53.41 -6.21 0.32
CA PHE A 435 -52.47 -5.25 -0.25
C PHE A 435 -53.10 -3.86 -0.52
N LEU A 436 -54.40 -3.78 -0.81
CA LEU A 436 -55.13 -2.51 -0.90
C LEU A 436 -55.15 -1.76 0.44
N SER A 437 -55.11 -2.47 1.57
CA SER A 437 -55.08 -1.85 2.90
C SER A 437 -53.78 -1.07 3.19
N PHE A 438 -52.72 -1.30 2.40
CA PHE A 438 -51.50 -0.49 2.45
C PHE A 438 -51.61 0.84 1.69
N ASP A 439 -52.75 1.12 1.04
CA ASP A 439 -53.04 2.41 0.39
C ASP A 439 -51.92 2.90 -0.55
N GLY A 440 -51.42 1.99 -1.38
CA GLY A 440 -50.33 2.26 -2.34
C GLY A 440 -48.93 2.38 -1.73
N ALA A 441 -48.78 2.38 -0.40
CA ALA A 441 -47.48 2.34 0.26
C ALA A 441 -46.73 1.03 0.00
N MET A 442 -47.46 -0.04 -0.32
CA MET A 442 -46.90 -1.33 -0.70
C MET A 442 -47.78 -1.97 -1.77
N MET A 443 -47.15 -2.50 -2.81
CA MET A 443 -47.79 -3.25 -3.88
C MET A 443 -46.96 -4.51 -4.14
N PHE A 444 -47.56 -5.52 -4.74
CA PHE A 444 -46.88 -6.78 -5.02
C PHE A 444 -47.18 -7.22 -6.45
N SER A 445 -46.16 -7.52 -7.23
CA SER A 445 -46.34 -8.19 -8.52
C SER A 445 -46.18 -9.69 -8.32
N GLY A 446 -46.86 -10.51 -9.10
CA GLY A 446 -46.59 -11.95 -9.07
C GLY A 446 -47.40 -12.78 -10.05
N ILE A 447 -46.96 -14.02 -10.25
CA ILE A 447 -47.65 -15.06 -10.99
C ILE A 447 -48.02 -16.18 -10.02
N LEU A 448 -49.31 -16.52 -9.97
CA LEU A 448 -49.83 -17.70 -9.27
C LEU A 448 -50.33 -18.70 -10.32
N GLY A 449 -49.77 -19.89 -10.34
CA GLY A 449 -50.14 -20.95 -11.29
C GLY A 449 -50.48 -22.27 -10.63
N LEU A 450 -51.33 -23.04 -11.30
CA LEU A 450 -51.77 -24.39 -10.97
C LEU A 450 -51.58 -25.30 -12.19
N VAL A 451 -50.78 -26.35 -12.05
CA VAL A 451 -50.56 -27.36 -13.09
C VAL A 451 -51.25 -28.66 -12.69
N ASN A 452 -52.18 -29.14 -13.50
CA ASN A 452 -52.78 -30.46 -13.31
C ASN A 452 -51.76 -31.56 -13.66
N GLU A 453 -51.42 -32.45 -12.73
CA GLU A 453 -50.39 -33.47 -12.98
C GLU A 453 -50.82 -34.51 -14.03
N GLN A 454 -52.12 -34.75 -14.19
CA GLN A 454 -52.66 -35.75 -15.09
C GLN A 454 -52.78 -35.22 -16.52
N SER A 455 -53.32 -34.02 -16.70
CA SER A 455 -53.58 -33.45 -18.03
C SER A 455 -52.48 -32.53 -18.53
N GLY A 456 -51.66 -31.93 -17.66
CA GLY A 456 -50.74 -30.85 -18.03
C GLY A 456 -51.43 -29.50 -18.28
N GLU A 457 -52.71 -29.38 -17.94
CA GLU A 457 -53.41 -28.09 -18.00
C GLU A 457 -52.82 -27.14 -16.95
N LEU A 458 -52.34 -25.99 -17.41
CA LEU A 458 -51.88 -24.88 -16.58
C LEU A 458 -52.97 -23.80 -16.52
N LEU A 459 -53.39 -23.46 -15.30
CA LEU A 459 -54.25 -22.31 -14.99
C LEU A 459 -53.43 -21.32 -14.17
N TYR A 460 -53.39 -20.05 -14.58
CA TYR A 460 -52.60 -19.05 -13.84
C TYR A 460 -53.17 -17.64 -13.96
N ILE A 461 -52.71 -16.79 -13.05
CA ILE A 461 -52.94 -15.35 -13.06
C ILE A 461 -51.58 -14.65 -13.06
N ASN A 462 -51.49 -13.52 -13.74
CA ASN A 462 -50.28 -12.69 -13.78
C ASN A 462 -50.63 -11.24 -13.42
N ALA A 463 -50.27 -10.84 -12.19
CA ALA A 463 -50.48 -9.52 -11.63
C ALA A 463 -49.27 -8.61 -11.92
N GLU A 464 -49.18 -8.12 -13.17
CA GLU A 464 -48.13 -7.20 -13.65
C GLU A 464 -46.70 -7.64 -13.32
N HIS A 465 -46.42 -8.93 -13.58
CA HIS A 465 -45.14 -9.59 -13.35
C HIS A 465 -44.57 -10.17 -14.66
N PRO A 466 -43.25 -10.41 -14.79
CA PRO A 466 -42.67 -10.93 -16.03
C PRO A 466 -43.32 -12.22 -16.54
N PHE A 467 -43.63 -12.23 -17.84
CA PHE A 467 -44.31 -13.35 -18.52
C PHE A 467 -43.61 -14.69 -18.34
N LEU A 468 -44.40 -15.75 -18.26
CA LEU A 468 -43.90 -17.13 -18.23
C LEU A 468 -43.06 -17.43 -19.48
N ILE A 469 -41.95 -18.12 -19.29
CA ILE A 469 -41.10 -18.62 -20.37
C ILE A 469 -41.34 -20.12 -20.53
N LEU A 470 -41.74 -20.54 -21.72
CA LEU A 470 -41.80 -21.93 -22.12
C LEU A 470 -40.49 -22.32 -22.82
N TYR A 471 -39.86 -23.40 -22.36
CA TYR A 471 -38.78 -24.07 -23.04
C TYR A 471 -39.26 -25.44 -23.55
N ARG A 472 -39.36 -25.57 -24.88
CA ARG A 472 -39.84 -26.77 -25.57
C ARG A 472 -38.92 -27.10 -26.74
N ASN A 473 -38.50 -28.35 -26.86
CA ASN A 473 -37.69 -28.85 -27.98
C ASN A 473 -36.44 -27.98 -28.30
N GLY A 474 -35.76 -27.48 -27.27
CA GLY A 474 -34.55 -26.67 -27.42
C GLY A 474 -34.78 -25.18 -27.71
N LYS A 475 -36.04 -24.71 -27.73
CA LYS A 475 -36.39 -23.30 -27.98
C LYS A 475 -37.12 -22.68 -26.81
N ALA A 476 -36.85 -21.42 -26.54
CA ALA A 476 -37.53 -20.64 -25.49
C ALA A 476 -38.46 -19.57 -26.08
N SER A 477 -39.66 -19.41 -25.52
CA SER A 477 -40.63 -18.39 -25.92
C SER A 477 -41.49 -17.93 -24.75
N PHE A 478 -42.04 -16.71 -24.80
CA PHE A 478 -43.03 -16.28 -23.82
C PHE A 478 -44.39 -16.94 -24.07
N VAL A 479 -45.07 -17.34 -23.01
CA VAL A 479 -46.44 -17.87 -23.07
C VAL A 479 -47.44 -16.75 -23.35
N ASP A 480 -47.29 -15.63 -22.63
CA ASP A 480 -48.14 -14.46 -22.75
C ASP A 480 -47.68 -13.49 -23.84
N LYS A 481 -48.64 -12.72 -24.36
CA LYS A 481 -48.39 -11.63 -25.32
C LYS A 481 -48.68 -10.24 -24.74
N GLU A 482 -49.53 -10.16 -23.73
CA GLU A 482 -49.97 -8.90 -23.12
C GLU A 482 -50.28 -9.09 -21.63
N LEU A 483 -50.20 -8.00 -20.87
CA LEU A 483 -50.53 -7.96 -19.45
C LEU A 483 -52.04 -7.82 -19.28
N THR A 484 -52.64 -8.69 -18.46
CA THR A 484 -54.10 -8.76 -18.27
C THR A 484 -54.57 -8.25 -16.90
N MET A 485 -53.67 -8.05 -15.94
CA MET A 485 -54.00 -7.62 -14.58
C MET A 485 -52.93 -6.66 -14.03
N ARG A 486 -53.34 -5.80 -13.08
CA ARG A 486 -52.45 -4.92 -12.30
C ARG A 486 -51.81 -5.67 -11.13
N LYS A 487 -50.77 -5.07 -10.56
CA LYS A 487 -50.15 -5.51 -9.28
C LYS A 487 -51.19 -5.62 -8.17
N PHE A 488 -50.97 -6.57 -7.26
CA PHE A 488 -51.72 -6.67 -6.02
C PHE A 488 -51.61 -5.38 -5.21
N GLY A 489 -52.74 -4.89 -4.69
CA GLY A 489 -52.85 -3.63 -3.97
C GLY A 489 -52.99 -2.39 -4.86
N SER A 490 -52.99 -2.54 -6.18
CA SER A 490 -53.28 -1.45 -7.10
C SER A 490 -54.79 -1.38 -7.42
N PRO A 491 -55.44 -0.21 -7.31
CA PRO A 491 -56.78 0.00 -7.87
C PRO A 491 -56.72 -0.22 -9.39
N SER A 492 -57.56 -1.12 -9.92
CA SER A 492 -57.48 -1.57 -11.31
C SER A 492 -58.80 -1.34 -12.05
N GLU A 493 -58.70 -0.85 -13.29
CA GLU A 493 -59.79 -0.85 -14.28
C GLU A 493 -59.93 -2.23 -14.98
N PHE A 494 -58.87 -3.03 -14.97
CA PHE A 494 -58.87 -4.40 -15.50
C PHE A 494 -59.50 -5.37 -14.49
N GLY A 495 -60.41 -6.22 -14.97
CA GLY A 495 -61.04 -7.27 -14.19
C GLY A 495 -60.15 -8.51 -13.99
N PHE A 496 -60.48 -9.33 -12.98
CA PHE A 496 -59.79 -10.59 -12.73
C PHE A 496 -59.91 -11.55 -13.92
N THR A 497 -58.76 -12.04 -14.41
CA THR A 497 -58.66 -12.89 -15.60
C THR A 497 -57.76 -14.09 -15.33
N ILE A 498 -58.25 -15.30 -15.63
CA ILE A 498 -57.46 -16.54 -15.56
C ILE A 498 -56.98 -16.90 -16.96
N GLN A 499 -55.68 -17.11 -17.11
CA GLN A 499 -55.06 -17.59 -18.33
C GLN A 499 -54.94 -19.11 -18.30
N ARG A 500 -55.01 -19.73 -19.48
CA ARG A 500 -54.94 -21.19 -19.67
C ARG A 500 -53.87 -21.53 -20.69
N PHE A 501 -53.08 -22.55 -20.39
CA PHE A 501 -52.08 -23.09 -21.29
C PHE A 501 -51.99 -24.61 -21.16
N GLN A 502 -51.63 -25.31 -22.24
CA GLN A 502 -51.53 -26.77 -22.26
C GLN A 502 -50.06 -27.20 -22.38
N LEU A 503 -49.55 -27.88 -21.35
CA LEU A 503 -48.20 -28.44 -21.36
C LEU A 503 -48.15 -29.78 -22.08
N GLU A 504 -47.01 -30.04 -22.72
CA GLU A 504 -46.63 -31.30 -23.34
C GLU A 504 -45.52 -31.98 -22.52
N PRO A 505 -45.47 -33.32 -22.48
CA PRO A 505 -44.38 -34.03 -21.80
C PRO A 505 -43.00 -33.56 -22.26
N GLY A 506 -42.13 -33.24 -21.30
CA GLY A 506 -40.80 -32.66 -21.53
C GLY A 506 -40.75 -31.14 -21.53
N ASP A 507 -41.88 -30.45 -21.41
CA ASP A 507 -41.91 -29.01 -21.26
C ASP A 507 -41.30 -28.55 -19.94
N VAL A 508 -40.65 -27.40 -20.00
CA VAL A 508 -40.14 -26.68 -18.83
C VAL A 508 -40.63 -25.25 -18.87
N LEU A 509 -41.33 -24.82 -17.83
CA LEU A 509 -41.73 -23.44 -17.62
C LEU A 509 -40.77 -22.75 -16.66
N PHE A 510 -40.54 -21.47 -16.89
CA PHE A 510 -39.90 -20.57 -15.93
C PHE A 510 -40.84 -19.43 -15.58
N ALA A 511 -41.07 -19.24 -14.28
CA ALA A 511 -41.76 -18.10 -13.71
C ALA A 511 -40.77 -17.31 -12.87
N GLY A 512 -40.71 -16.00 -13.06
CA GLY A 512 -40.08 -15.11 -12.08
C GLY A 512 -39.43 -13.87 -12.64
N SER A 513 -39.01 -13.00 -11.72
CA SER A 513 -38.41 -11.71 -12.04
C SER A 513 -36.93 -11.80 -12.36
N ASP A 514 -36.57 -10.93 -13.33
CA ASP A 514 -35.28 -10.22 -13.47
C ASP A 514 -34.18 -10.72 -14.45
N GLY A 515 -34.50 -11.58 -15.41
CA GLY A 515 -33.60 -11.86 -16.54
C GLY A 515 -33.68 -10.91 -17.74
N LYS A 516 -34.67 -10.01 -17.78
CA LYS A 516 -35.22 -9.46 -19.03
C LYS A 516 -34.86 -7.99 -19.31
N ASP A 517 -34.95 -7.11 -18.30
CA ASP A 517 -34.87 -5.64 -18.47
C ASP A 517 -33.82 -4.92 -17.59
N ASP A 518 -33.14 -5.65 -16.70
CA ASP A 518 -32.39 -5.06 -15.58
C ASP A 518 -30.98 -5.69 -15.42
N LEU A 519 -30.41 -6.15 -16.53
CA LEU A 519 -28.99 -6.52 -16.58
C LEU A 519 -28.18 -5.29 -16.95
N ASN A 520 -27.32 -4.85 -16.04
CA ASN A 520 -26.33 -3.84 -16.40
C ASN A 520 -25.22 -4.53 -17.22
N LEU A 521 -25.17 -4.21 -18.52
CA LEU A 521 -24.22 -4.78 -19.47
C LEU A 521 -22.86 -4.09 -19.43
N LYS A 522 -22.79 -2.87 -18.88
CA LYS A 522 -21.55 -2.13 -18.61
C LYS A 522 -21.51 -1.59 -17.19
N PRO A 523 -21.35 -2.45 -16.18
CA PRO A 523 -21.26 -1.98 -14.81
C PRO A 523 -19.92 -1.26 -14.60
N GLY A 524 -19.96 -0.05 -14.05
CA GLY A 524 -18.77 0.78 -13.78
C GLY A 524 -18.41 1.82 -14.84
N SER A 525 -19.20 2.00 -15.91
CA SER A 525 -19.13 3.21 -16.75
C SER A 525 -19.86 4.38 -16.09
N ALA A 526 -19.51 5.62 -16.48
CA ALA A 526 -20.20 6.83 -16.01
C ALA A 526 -21.71 6.81 -16.34
N HIS A 527 -22.09 6.06 -17.38
CA HIS A 527 -23.48 5.77 -17.75
C HIS A 527 -23.68 4.25 -17.78
N PRO A 528 -24.43 3.67 -16.83
CA PRO A 528 -24.86 2.28 -16.88
C PRO A 528 -25.60 1.99 -18.18
N GLU A 529 -25.32 0.85 -18.81
CA GLU A 529 -26.06 0.40 -19.99
C GLU A 529 -27.01 -0.72 -19.54
N ILE A 530 -28.27 -0.36 -19.35
CA ILE A 530 -29.34 -1.28 -18.96
C ILE A 530 -29.78 -2.06 -20.21
N ASN A 531 -29.87 -3.38 -20.11
CA ASN A 531 -30.36 -4.22 -21.19
C ASN A 531 -31.87 -4.00 -21.43
N TYR A 532 -32.25 -3.59 -22.64
CA TYR A 532 -33.66 -3.52 -23.07
C TYR A 532 -34.03 -4.66 -24.06
N ASP A 533 -33.12 -5.61 -24.33
CA ASP A 533 -33.41 -6.80 -25.16
C ASP A 533 -34.17 -7.84 -24.33
N TYR A 534 -35.50 -7.79 -24.42
CA TYR A 534 -36.42 -8.76 -23.81
C TYR A 534 -36.17 -10.22 -24.25
N GLY A 535 -35.43 -10.46 -25.34
CA GLY A 535 -35.07 -11.79 -25.84
C GLY A 535 -33.78 -12.36 -25.25
N LEU A 536 -33.01 -11.58 -24.48
CA LEU A 536 -31.76 -12.03 -23.89
C LEU A 536 -31.96 -13.24 -22.97
N ILE A 537 -32.99 -13.18 -22.11
CA ILE A 537 -33.33 -14.27 -21.18
C ILE A 537 -33.67 -15.56 -21.93
N LEU A 538 -34.42 -15.47 -23.03
CA LEU A 538 -34.77 -16.63 -23.86
C LEU A 538 -33.50 -17.31 -24.40
N LYS A 539 -32.55 -16.53 -24.93
CA LYS A 539 -31.25 -17.03 -25.39
C LYS A 539 -30.46 -17.70 -24.28
N GLN A 540 -30.52 -17.17 -23.05
CA GLN A 540 -29.82 -17.78 -21.90
C GLN A 540 -30.49 -19.09 -21.47
N VAL A 541 -31.82 -19.18 -21.50
CA VAL A 541 -32.58 -20.41 -21.21
C VAL A 541 -32.25 -21.50 -22.25
N GLU A 542 -32.17 -21.14 -23.53
CA GLU A 542 -31.75 -22.05 -24.60
C GLU A 542 -30.31 -22.52 -24.39
N LYS A 543 -29.40 -21.60 -24.07
CA LYS A 543 -27.99 -21.92 -23.81
C LYS A 543 -27.79 -22.80 -22.58
N SER A 544 -28.61 -22.63 -21.54
CA SER A 544 -28.59 -23.47 -20.36
C SER A 544 -29.34 -24.79 -20.54
N LYS A 545 -29.97 -25.00 -21.70
CA LYS A 545 -30.83 -26.16 -22.01
C LYS A 545 -31.94 -26.37 -20.98
N GLY A 546 -32.48 -25.28 -20.42
CA GLY A 546 -33.50 -25.36 -19.37
C GLY A 546 -32.99 -25.78 -17.99
N ASN A 547 -31.66 -25.85 -17.75
CA ASN A 547 -31.12 -26.08 -16.42
C ASN A 547 -30.98 -24.77 -15.62
N LEU A 548 -31.57 -24.74 -14.42
CA LEU A 548 -31.71 -23.52 -13.60
C LEU A 548 -30.36 -23.02 -13.07
N ARG A 549 -29.53 -23.92 -12.52
CA ARG A 549 -28.20 -23.57 -12.01
C ARG A 549 -27.30 -22.98 -13.09
N SER A 550 -27.35 -23.55 -14.29
CA SER A 550 -26.57 -23.08 -15.44
C SER A 550 -27.10 -21.75 -15.98
N LEU A 551 -28.41 -21.55 -15.97
CA LEU A 551 -29.06 -20.29 -16.34
C LEU A 551 -28.56 -19.15 -15.46
N VAL A 552 -28.63 -19.30 -14.13
CA VAL A 552 -28.20 -18.28 -13.16
C VAL A 552 -26.72 -17.94 -13.32
N LYS A 553 -25.86 -18.95 -13.47
CA LYS A 553 -24.43 -18.74 -13.75
C LYS A 553 -24.22 -17.96 -15.07
N SER A 554 -25.01 -18.24 -16.10
CA SER A 554 -24.91 -17.54 -17.38
C SER A 554 -25.35 -16.08 -17.25
N LEU A 555 -26.43 -15.80 -16.51
CA LEU A 555 -26.92 -14.44 -16.26
C LEU A 555 -25.86 -13.57 -15.54
N TYR A 556 -25.28 -14.08 -14.44
CA TYR A 556 -24.16 -13.44 -13.74
C TYR A 556 -22.88 -13.32 -14.57
N ASN A 557 -22.76 -14.05 -15.68
CA ASN A 557 -21.67 -13.92 -16.63
C ASN A 557 -21.90 -12.83 -17.68
N VAL A 558 -23.16 -12.57 -18.04
CA VAL A 558 -23.54 -11.58 -19.04
C VAL A 558 -23.58 -10.17 -18.46
N GLY A 559 -24.06 -9.99 -17.23
CA GLY A 559 -24.15 -8.69 -16.55
C GLY A 559 -24.38 -8.81 -15.05
N GLU A 560 -24.42 -7.66 -14.37
CA GLU A 560 -24.84 -7.59 -12.96
C GLU A 560 -26.36 -7.44 -12.90
N PRO A 561 -27.09 -8.32 -12.20
CA PRO A 561 -28.50 -8.08 -11.89
C PRO A 561 -28.62 -6.75 -11.14
N THR A 562 -29.42 -5.82 -11.66
CA THR A 562 -29.64 -4.55 -10.97
C THR A 562 -30.70 -4.65 -9.88
N ASP A 563 -31.42 -5.77 -9.75
CA ASP A 563 -32.37 -6.05 -8.66
C ASP A 563 -32.26 -7.47 -8.08
N ASP A 564 -33.31 -7.93 -7.40
CA ASP A 564 -33.45 -9.26 -6.82
C ASP A 564 -33.71 -10.28 -7.95
N LEU A 565 -33.02 -11.44 -7.95
CA LEU A 565 -33.21 -12.51 -8.93
C LEU A 565 -33.99 -13.66 -8.33
N SER A 566 -35.19 -13.89 -8.84
CA SER A 566 -36.02 -15.02 -8.45
C SER A 566 -36.56 -15.78 -9.66
N LEU A 567 -36.35 -17.09 -9.65
CA LEU A 567 -36.83 -17.97 -10.70
C LEU A 567 -37.38 -19.25 -10.09
N ILE A 568 -38.57 -19.64 -10.56
CA ILE A 568 -39.16 -20.95 -10.36
C ILE A 568 -39.15 -21.67 -11.70
N ARG A 569 -38.58 -22.86 -11.71
CA ARG A 569 -38.64 -23.79 -12.82
C ARG A 569 -39.73 -24.82 -12.53
N VAL A 570 -40.61 -25.08 -13.49
CA VAL A 570 -41.68 -26.08 -13.41
C VAL A 570 -41.58 -27.02 -14.61
N GLY A 571 -41.17 -28.28 -14.40
CA GLY A 571 -41.13 -29.30 -15.45
C GLY A 571 -42.46 -30.05 -15.54
N PHE A 572 -42.78 -30.61 -16.70
CA PHE A 572 -43.94 -31.52 -16.87
C PHE A 572 -43.51 -32.83 -17.53
N ARG A 573 -43.61 -33.94 -16.79
CA ARG A 573 -43.19 -35.30 -17.20
C ARG A 573 -41.79 -35.29 -17.82
N GLU A 574 -40.87 -34.64 -17.14
CA GLU A 574 -39.49 -34.51 -17.59
C GLU A 574 -38.70 -35.79 -17.25
N GLU A 575 -38.20 -36.48 -18.28
CA GLU A 575 -37.35 -37.65 -18.08
C GLU A 575 -35.96 -37.26 -17.56
N GLY A 576 -35.52 -37.93 -16.48
CA GLY A 576 -34.16 -37.76 -15.96
C GLY A 576 -33.93 -36.50 -15.12
N HIS A 577 -34.99 -35.79 -14.72
CA HIS A 577 -34.90 -34.66 -13.80
C HIS A 577 -34.27 -35.06 -12.45
N ARG A 578 -33.42 -34.17 -11.93
CA ARG A 578 -32.80 -34.30 -10.60
C ARG A 578 -32.64 -32.91 -9.97
N SER A 579 -33.38 -32.60 -8.90
CA SER A 579 -33.31 -31.28 -8.24
C SER A 579 -31.89 -30.87 -7.81
N ALA A 580 -31.01 -31.82 -7.47
CA ALA A 580 -29.61 -31.55 -7.14
C ALA A 580 -28.81 -30.88 -8.27
N ASP A 581 -29.19 -31.10 -9.53
CA ASP A 581 -28.54 -30.48 -10.69
C ASP A 581 -28.98 -29.01 -10.88
N HIS A 582 -30.02 -28.59 -10.16
CA HIS A 582 -30.66 -27.28 -10.24
C HIS A 582 -30.38 -26.41 -9.01
N SER A 583 -29.96 -27.02 -7.90
CA SER A 583 -29.74 -26.33 -6.63
C SER A 583 -28.61 -25.27 -6.67
N ILE A 584 -28.86 -24.17 -5.96
CA ILE A 584 -27.91 -23.07 -5.76
C ILE A 584 -27.87 -22.78 -4.27
N ASP A 585 -26.70 -22.96 -3.66
CA ASP A 585 -26.49 -22.68 -2.24
C ASP A 585 -25.98 -21.25 -2.00
N ASP A 586 -26.08 -20.82 -0.74
CA ASP A 586 -25.62 -19.51 -0.27
C ASP A 586 -24.12 -19.26 -0.56
N ASP A 587 -23.28 -20.30 -0.56
CA ASP A 587 -21.84 -20.19 -0.88
C ASP A 587 -21.60 -19.88 -2.36
N LEU A 588 -22.32 -20.54 -3.26
CA LEU A 588 -22.28 -20.26 -4.69
C LEU A 588 -22.79 -18.84 -4.98
N ILE A 589 -23.89 -18.42 -4.35
CA ILE A 589 -24.43 -17.05 -4.49
C ILE A 589 -23.39 -16.03 -4.04
N TYR A 590 -22.79 -16.25 -2.86
CA TYR A 590 -21.75 -15.38 -2.31
C TYR A 590 -20.57 -15.20 -3.29
N LYS A 591 -20.06 -16.30 -3.85
CA LYS A 591 -18.98 -16.29 -4.84
C LYS A 591 -19.36 -15.62 -6.16
N LEU A 592 -20.58 -15.85 -6.65
CA LEU A 592 -21.08 -15.22 -7.88
C LEU A 592 -21.16 -13.70 -7.73
N LYS A 593 -21.67 -13.21 -6.59
CA LYS A 593 -21.74 -11.76 -6.31
C LYS A 593 -20.37 -11.11 -6.22
N ILE A 594 -19.43 -11.72 -5.50
CA ILE A 594 -18.04 -11.21 -5.42
C ILE A 594 -17.41 -11.15 -6.81
N SER A 595 -17.53 -12.25 -7.58
CA SER A 595 -16.94 -12.35 -8.91
C SER A 595 -17.55 -11.31 -9.87
N SER A 596 -18.86 -11.07 -9.76
CA SER A 596 -19.57 -10.02 -10.51
C SER A 596 -18.99 -8.64 -10.20
N PHE A 597 -18.97 -8.23 -8.92
CA PHE A 597 -18.40 -6.93 -8.52
C PHE A 597 -16.96 -6.74 -8.98
N ILE A 598 -16.12 -7.78 -8.89
CA ILE A 598 -14.73 -7.74 -9.33
C ILE A 598 -14.61 -7.53 -10.85
N ARG A 599 -15.39 -8.28 -11.64
CA ARG A 599 -15.41 -8.16 -13.11
C ARG A 599 -15.83 -6.76 -13.55
N ASN A 600 -16.76 -6.20 -12.80
CA ASN A 600 -17.35 -4.88 -12.97
C ASN A 600 -16.53 -3.74 -12.39
N ARG A 601 -15.34 -4.05 -11.84
CA ARG A 601 -14.43 -3.09 -11.20
C ARG A 601 -15.02 -2.35 -9.99
N ASN A 602 -16.08 -2.88 -9.39
CA ASN A 602 -16.67 -2.35 -8.17
C ASN A 602 -15.98 -2.98 -6.94
N TYR A 603 -14.70 -2.63 -6.74
CA TYR A 603 -13.86 -3.28 -5.74
C TYR A 603 -14.26 -2.95 -4.30
N GLU A 604 -14.83 -1.77 -4.05
CA GLU A 604 -15.32 -1.38 -2.72
C GLU A 604 -16.50 -2.25 -2.27
N LYS A 605 -17.55 -2.41 -3.10
CA LYS A 605 -18.67 -3.30 -2.77
C LYS A 605 -18.23 -4.75 -2.58
N ALA A 606 -17.27 -5.22 -3.40
CA ALA A 606 -16.68 -6.54 -3.20
C ALA A 606 -15.98 -6.66 -1.84
N LEU A 607 -15.24 -5.63 -1.42
CA LEU A 607 -14.55 -5.59 -0.12
C LEU A 607 -15.52 -5.52 1.06
N GLU A 608 -16.62 -4.78 0.93
CA GLU A 608 -17.71 -4.72 1.92
C GLU A 608 -18.37 -6.08 2.08
N LEU A 609 -18.68 -6.78 0.98
CA LEU A 609 -19.28 -8.11 1.03
C LEU A 609 -18.34 -9.17 1.62
N MET A 610 -17.03 -8.97 1.47
CA MET A 610 -15.98 -9.81 2.05
C MET A 610 -15.49 -9.31 3.43
N GLU A 611 -16.18 -8.33 4.04
CA GLU A 611 -15.88 -7.85 5.38
C GLU A 611 -16.11 -8.96 6.42
N GLY A 612 -15.25 -9.05 7.44
CA GLY A 612 -15.27 -10.15 8.42
C GLY A 612 -13.87 -10.59 8.84
N ASP A 613 -13.84 -11.48 9.84
CA ASP A 613 -12.61 -12.02 10.40
C ASP A 613 -11.85 -12.85 9.36
N SER A 614 -10.63 -12.40 9.04
CA SER A 614 -9.76 -13.07 8.08
C SER A 614 -9.35 -14.49 8.50
N GLU A 615 -9.42 -14.83 9.78
CA GLU A 615 -8.99 -16.15 10.27
C GLU A 615 -9.94 -17.27 9.86
N LYS A 616 -11.22 -16.93 9.60
CA LYS A 616 -12.29 -17.87 9.29
C LYS A 616 -12.67 -17.89 7.80
N GLN A 617 -12.02 -17.07 6.99
CA GLN A 617 -12.24 -17.02 5.54
C GLN A 617 -11.33 -18.02 4.82
N ASN A 618 -11.85 -18.66 3.78
CA ASN A 618 -11.07 -19.57 2.93
C ASN A 618 -10.03 -18.81 2.08
N GLU A 619 -9.12 -19.55 1.45
CA GLU A 619 -8.01 -18.98 0.69
C GLU A 619 -8.47 -18.17 -0.53
N GLU A 620 -9.60 -18.55 -1.14
CA GLU A 620 -10.13 -17.92 -2.33
C GLU A 620 -10.67 -16.52 -2.03
N ILE A 621 -11.48 -16.37 -0.98
CA ILE A 621 -12.03 -15.09 -0.54
C ILE A 621 -10.91 -14.14 -0.09
N LEU A 622 -9.94 -14.64 0.66
CA LEU A 622 -8.77 -13.86 1.07
C LEU A 622 -7.96 -13.36 -0.14
N MET A 623 -7.85 -14.18 -1.18
CA MET A 623 -7.21 -13.79 -2.44
C MET A 623 -8.00 -12.70 -3.17
N TYR A 624 -9.33 -12.82 -3.27
CA TYR A 624 -10.18 -11.78 -3.86
C TYR A 624 -10.09 -10.46 -3.09
N ARG A 625 -10.10 -10.48 -1.74
CA ARG A 625 -9.88 -9.28 -0.90
C ARG A 625 -8.53 -8.64 -1.21
N GLY A 626 -7.47 -9.46 -1.26
CA GLY A 626 -6.13 -9.02 -1.62
C GLY A 626 -6.09 -8.33 -2.98
N TYR A 627 -6.70 -8.96 -3.99
CA TYR A 627 -6.80 -8.40 -5.34
C TYR A 627 -7.54 -7.06 -5.36
N CYS A 628 -8.72 -6.96 -4.74
CA CYS A 628 -9.48 -5.71 -4.67
C CYS A 628 -8.68 -4.59 -4.00
N LEU A 629 -7.96 -4.89 -2.91
CA LEU A 629 -7.11 -3.91 -2.23
C LEU A 629 -5.94 -3.42 -3.09
N ILE A 630 -5.37 -4.27 -3.95
CA ILE A 630 -4.37 -3.83 -4.93
C ILE A 630 -4.97 -2.83 -5.91
N ARG A 631 -6.19 -3.08 -6.39
CA ARG A 631 -6.89 -2.20 -7.33
C ARG A 631 -7.21 -0.85 -6.72
N GLU A 632 -7.54 -0.83 -5.43
CA GLU A 632 -7.72 0.38 -4.61
C GLU A 632 -6.39 0.99 -4.12
N LYS A 633 -5.25 0.55 -4.64
CA LYS A 633 -3.90 1.05 -4.28
C LYS A 633 -3.52 0.89 -2.79
N ARG A 634 -4.23 0.04 -2.05
CA ARG A 634 -4.02 -0.27 -0.62
C ARG A 634 -3.09 -1.47 -0.43
N TYR A 635 -1.86 -1.36 -0.94
CA TYR A 635 -0.93 -2.48 -1.09
C TYR A 635 -0.52 -3.14 0.24
N LEU A 636 -0.23 -2.36 1.30
CA LEU A 636 0.13 -2.93 2.61
C LEU A 636 -1.02 -3.76 3.20
N LYS A 637 -2.25 -3.24 3.12
CA LYS A 637 -3.44 -3.98 3.57
C LYS A 637 -3.68 -5.25 2.74
N SER A 638 -3.40 -5.22 1.42
CA SER A 638 -3.52 -6.42 0.57
C SER A 638 -2.61 -7.57 1.01
N LEU A 639 -1.38 -7.26 1.46
CA LEU A 639 -0.42 -8.26 1.90
C LEU A 639 -0.89 -9.05 3.10
N LYS A 640 -1.64 -8.43 4.02
CA LYS A 640 -2.24 -9.12 5.18
C LYS A 640 -3.08 -10.32 4.73
N TYR A 641 -4.00 -10.10 3.78
CA TYR A 641 -4.93 -11.13 3.33
C TYR A 641 -4.26 -12.14 2.38
N LEU A 642 -3.40 -11.67 1.47
CA LEU A 642 -2.70 -12.54 0.53
C LEU A 642 -1.73 -13.50 1.22
N THR A 643 -0.98 -13.01 2.22
CA THR A 643 -0.09 -13.86 3.02
C THR A 643 -0.88 -14.93 3.76
N ARG A 644 -2.05 -14.57 4.31
CA ARG A 644 -2.93 -15.54 4.97
C ARG A 644 -3.46 -16.59 4.00
N ALA A 645 -3.88 -16.20 2.80
CA ALA A 645 -4.29 -17.14 1.76
C ALA A 645 -3.17 -18.15 1.42
N ILE A 646 -1.92 -17.67 1.34
CA ILE A 646 -0.74 -18.53 1.10
C ILE A 646 -0.45 -19.43 2.30
N GLN A 647 -0.63 -18.97 3.55
CA GLN A 647 -0.47 -19.82 4.72
C GLN A 647 -1.48 -20.98 4.75
N LEU A 648 -2.73 -20.72 4.36
CA LEU A 648 -3.76 -21.76 4.24
C LEU A 648 -3.46 -22.72 3.08
N LYS A 649 -2.94 -22.20 1.97
CA LYS A 649 -2.62 -22.97 0.78
C LYS A 649 -1.31 -22.49 0.14
N PRO A 650 -0.16 -23.08 0.52
CA PRO A 650 1.17 -22.61 0.12
C PRO A 650 1.39 -22.49 -1.39
N ASP A 651 0.84 -23.42 -2.17
CA ASP A 651 0.94 -23.43 -3.64
C ASP A 651 -0.24 -22.73 -4.34
N TYR A 652 -0.94 -21.81 -3.65
CA TYR A 652 -2.06 -21.10 -4.24
C TYR A 652 -1.59 -20.01 -5.22
N PHE A 653 -1.45 -20.41 -6.49
CA PHE A 653 -0.92 -19.57 -7.56
C PHE A 653 -1.48 -18.13 -7.62
N PRO A 654 -2.80 -17.87 -7.56
CA PRO A 654 -3.32 -16.51 -7.62
C PRO A 654 -2.86 -15.64 -6.43
N ALA A 655 -2.81 -16.21 -5.22
CA ALA A 655 -2.35 -15.48 -4.05
C ALA A 655 -0.85 -15.15 -4.12
N LEU A 656 0.00 -16.10 -4.54
CA LEU A 656 1.43 -15.86 -4.78
C LEU A 656 1.66 -14.78 -5.84
N LYS A 657 0.94 -14.85 -6.96
CA LYS A 657 1.00 -13.85 -8.04
C LYS A 657 0.67 -12.45 -7.55
N TYR A 658 -0.41 -12.29 -6.79
CA TYR A 658 -0.84 -10.98 -6.30
C TYR A 658 0.00 -10.49 -5.10
N ALA A 659 0.49 -11.37 -4.23
CA ALA A 659 1.42 -11.00 -3.16
C ALA A 659 2.73 -10.44 -3.73
N GLY A 660 3.28 -11.11 -4.75
CA GLY A 660 4.44 -10.62 -5.49
C GLY A 660 4.19 -9.28 -6.18
N MET A 661 2.97 -9.05 -6.70
CA MET A 661 2.56 -7.76 -7.28
C MET A 661 2.48 -6.64 -6.23
N SER A 662 1.91 -6.91 -5.05
CA SER A 662 1.87 -5.93 -3.94
C SER A 662 3.26 -5.55 -3.48
N HIS A 663 4.17 -6.53 -3.32
CA HIS A 663 5.57 -6.24 -2.99
C HIS A 663 6.29 -5.46 -4.09
N TYR A 664 6.04 -5.78 -5.36
CA TYR A 664 6.60 -5.03 -6.50
C TYR A 664 6.16 -3.56 -6.47
N LEU A 665 4.87 -3.30 -6.24
CA LEU A 665 4.31 -1.94 -6.17
C LEU A 665 4.80 -1.15 -4.96
N LEU A 666 5.16 -1.84 -3.87
CA LEU A 666 5.80 -1.25 -2.68
C LEU A 666 7.32 -1.06 -2.83
N GLY A 667 7.93 -1.43 -3.95
CA GLY A 667 9.39 -1.37 -4.13
C GLY A 667 10.18 -2.47 -3.42
N ASN A 668 9.51 -3.46 -2.83
CA ASN A 668 10.11 -4.60 -2.15
C ASN A 668 10.49 -5.71 -3.14
N TYR A 669 11.38 -5.40 -4.09
CA TYR A 669 11.66 -6.25 -5.24
C TYR A 669 12.20 -7.65 -4.87
N ARG A 670 13.01 -7.79 -3.80
CA ARG A 670 13.53 -9.09 -3.36
C ARG A 670 12.41 -10.04 -2.89
N LYS A 671 11.45 -9.53 -2.11
CA LYS A 671 10.27 -10.33 -1.70
C LYS A 671 9.36 -10.63 -2.89
N SER A 672 9.21 -9.68 -3.82
CA SER A 672 8.45 -9.90 -5.05
C SER A 672 9.02 -11.08 -5.86
N GLU A 673 10.35 -11.17 -5.95
CA GLU A 673 11.04 -12.23 -6.69
C GLU A 673 10.82 -13.60 -6.05
N GLN A 674 10.88 -13.69 -4.72
CA GLN A 674 10.57 -14.92 -3.98
C GLN A 674 9.16 -15.45 -4.30
N TYR A 675 8.15 -14.57 -4.27
CA TYR A 675 6.78 -14.97 -4.57
C TYR A 675 6.56 -15.33 -6.04
N TRP A 676 7.10 -14.53 -6.98
CA TRP A 676 6.90 -14.78 -8.40
C TRP A 676 7.72 -15.96 -8.92
N SER A 677 8.91 -16.23 -8.38
CA SER A 677 9.67 -17.44 -8.71
C SER A 677 8.95 -18.70 -8.27
N HIS A 678 8.35 -18.70 -7.07
CA HIS A 678 7.46 -19.77 -6.62
C HIS A 678 6.23 -19.90 -7.52
N ALA A 679 5.55 -18.80 -7.84
CA ALA A 679 4.39 -18.82 -8.75
C ALA A 679 4.76 -19.37 -10.14
N MET A 680 5.96 -19.09 -10.66
CA MET A 680 6.44 -19.62 -11.94
C MET A 680 6.76 -21.11 -11.91
N LYS A 681 7.18 -21.67 -10.76
CA LYS A 681 7.31 -23.13 -10.62
C LYS A 681 5.96 -23.84 -10.78
N ILE A 682 4.88 -23.20 -10.32
CA ILE A 682 3.52 -23.75 -10.37
C ILE A 682 2.88 -23.57 -11.75
N LYS A 683 2.95 -22.36 -12.33
CA LYS A 683 2.44 -22.07 -13.68
C LYS A 683 3.47 -21.30 -14.51
N PRO A 684 4.45 -21.99 -15.13
CA PRO A 684 5.52 -21.35 -15.91
C PRO A 684 5.01 -20.67 -17.19
N ALA A 685 3.82 -21.04 -17.68
CA ALA A 685 3.22 -20.48 -18.89
C ALA A 685 2.34 -19.23 -18.66
N ASP A 686 2.20 -18.71 -17.42
CA ASP A 686 1.36 -17.53 -17.15
C ASP A 686 1.89 -16.28 -17.88
N LYS A 687 1.02 -15.67 -18.71
CA LYS A 687 1.34 -14.51 -19.55
C LYS A 687 1.79 -13.29 -18.74
N PHE A 688 1.21 -13.07 -17.55
CA PHE A 688 1.56 -11.92 -16.71
C PHE A 688 2.97 -12.09 -16.14
N LEU A 689 3.28 -13.26 -15.57
CA LEU A 689 4.61 -13.54 -15.01
C LEU A 689 5.68 -13.52 -16.10
N LYS A 690 5.44 -14.11 -17.28
CA LYS A 690 6.37 -14.03 -18.42
C LYS A 690 6.72 -12.59 -18.81
N LYS A 691 5.76 -11.66 -18.71
CA LYS A 691 5.98 -10.25 -19.03
C LYS A 691 6.63 -9.46 -17.88
N ARG A 692 6.23 -9.71 -16.63
CA ARG A 692 6.62 -8.90 -15.46
C ARG A 692 7.87 -9.39 -14.75
N TYR A 693 8.13 -10.70 -14.72
CA TYR A 693 9.27 -11.28 -14.02
C TYR A 693 10.62 -10.79 -14.58
N PRO A 694 10.84 -10.70 -15.92
CA PRO A 694 12.06 -10.11 -16.47
C PRO A 694 12.24 -8.62 -16.09
N GLN A 695 11.14 -7.86 -16.02
CA GLN A 695 11.17 -6.45 -15.60
C GLN A 695 11.58 -6.30 -14.14
N LEU A 696 11.09 -7.21 -13.28
CA LEU A 696 11.49 -7.29 -11.88
C LEU A 696 12.98 -7.63 -11.75
N LEU A 697 13.48 -8.60 -12.52
CA LEU A 697 14.91 -8.96 -12.51
C LEU A 697 15.79 -7.77 -12.92
N ASN A 698 15.42 -7.02 -13.96
CA ASN A 698 16.13 -5.81 -14.37
C ASN A 698 16.10 -4.74 -13.26
N ARG A 699 14.96 -4.54 -12.57
CA ARG A 699 14.89 -3.62 -11.43
C ARG A 699 15.74 -4.08 -10.26
N LEU A 700 15.77 -5.37 -9.97
CA LEU A 700 16.65 -5.95 -8.94
C LEU A 700 18.12 -5.79 -9.30
N GLU A 701 18.47 -5.98 -10.57
CA GLU A 701 19.84 -5.76 -11.07
C GLU A 701 20.23 -4.30 -10.95
N LYS A 702 19.39 -3.36 -11.37
CA LYS A 702 19.60 -1.93 -11.14
C LYS A 702 19.70 -1.59 -9.65
N GLN A 703 18.85 -2.18 -8.81
CA GLN A 703 18.90 -1.98 -7.36
C GLN A 703 20.18 -2.57 -6.77
N LYS A 704 20.69 -3.70 -7.28
CA LYS A 704 21.98 -4.29 -6.92
C LYS A 704 23.15 -3.46 -7.43
N VAL A 705 23.04 -2.80 -8.57
CA VAL A 705 24.06 -1.84 -9.03
C VAL A 705 24.05 -0.60 -8.12
N LEU A 706 22.87 -0.12 -7.72
CA LEU A 706 22.71 0.97 -6.75
C LEU A 706 23.14 0.59 -5.31
N LEU A 707 22.87 -0.64 -4.86
CA LEU A 707 23.20 -1.13 -3.51
C LEU A 707 24.59 -1.75 -3.42
N GLY A 708 25.09 -2.33 -4.51
CA GLY A 708 26.47 -2.78 -4.68
C GLY A 708 27.43 -1.62 -4.89
N LYS A 709 26.92 -0.46 -5.34
CA LYS A 709 27.59 0.83 -5.09
C LYS A 709 27.56 1.23 -3.61
N LYS A 710 26.50 0.95 -2.85
CA LYS A 710 26.42 1.19 -1.38
C LYS A 710 27.07 0.15 -0.45
N GLN A 711 27.68 -0.91 -0.99
CA GLN A 711 28.55 -1.83 -0.22
C GLN A 711 30.00 -1.82 -0.76
N LEU A 712 30.27 -0.88 -1.65
CA LEU A 712 31.58 -0.35 -2.02
C LEU A 712 31.44 1.19 -2.03
N GLU A 713 30.82 1.75 -0.99
CA GLU A 713 30.86 3.17 -0.57
C GLU A 713 30.73 3.21 0.94
#